data_AF-A0A0K3CN69-F1
#
_entry.id   AF-A0A0K3CN69-F1
#
_cell.length_a   1.000
_cell.length_b   1.000
_cell.length_c   1.000
_cell.angle_alpha   90.00
_cell.angle_beta   90.00
_cell.angle_gamma   90.00
#
_symmetry.space_group_name_H-M   'P 1'
#
loop_
_entity.id
_entity.type
_entity.pdbx_description
1 polymer ?
#
loop_
_entity_poly.entity_id
_entity_poly.type
_entity_poly.pdbx_seq_one_letter_code
_entity_poly.pdbx_strand_id
1 'polypeptide(L)'
;MTAAHLPPLSASTTSESTSPFYPGEPYSPTATPESSPSSRSLSLSGSTPTPSRPLSLVNEKVFDTPLDGPTRVGSPLEGPTRVGSPAPSVFEEKLKGEVVADLEKQGYPVSTEESAPAPEEEYPEGGLRAWLAVFGSTLVLLCTFGLSNSFGTFLAEYKTHQLASYPPSTISWIGSSHLFVTFASAFNAGVLFDKGYFRYQLVAGSVGWLIGIFTLSLAKTFVQIFLAQAICMGLSLGIMFGPCLSILGTYFRRKRAFVVGIAASGTAIGAVVFPVLLGRLFEEKGFAFAVRVAGFLMLALLVIANIVIRPRAISKTVVRAPLASTMRRIARDPAAWLVYGGVFGTYVSTFIPLFYVVSYAQKYSTNAAVATYSLSIINALAFFSRIGSGLIADRLGTFNTAIPLSFLVGVLTFAMIGATSTPALVVFLVLFGIAQGGWISVSASVFMTLANDVSEIGLRSGIGFFFVALATLIGSPIAGALLTATNGSYVAALCFGGGMAMVGTVFLVFARGIQVRRKTPQESWPISIALFTALARYQAASSAAERRLNHDPSKPLDPARVMQASRKRLERWMGGGGQPKGGAVWEIEIGVRKRELKGVLEEVDSLENGERTFKAEWVAHRSLLTGEKKPEQKVILYAHGGAYTLLSPKTHRALLCQISKETGARVLSIDYRLSPETKFPGALHDAVSAYLYLTQDLDIPAGNILVSGDSAGGNLVTALMLYLRDEKLPQVGGAILLSPWVDLTSSLASWDENKEFDYLSLTDDPNDPDPLNPPRLFLPAEPDFSKLLIHPYVSPALTADLSNLPPLLVHSGGVETLRDEHSLFAQRAARAGVDVTHEIFRDGVHVFQALAMMSSATAALQAIGESAKNRPARVEKVDEEKVFGEIDARLKQAWEGRAQKAKVEQGQKQGEREKKAEQVAKFTYERVVEEAPPIRLRKTAHEAAKKAVEENEHYKPKEGLTTVFVAKKAPSPGVLGRLFGSSHL
;
A
#
# COMPACT_ATOMS: atom_id res chain seq x y z
N MET A 1 -29.93 31.91 18.87
CA MET A 1 -31.19 32.37 19.48
C MET A 1 -31.91 31.17 20.10
N THR A 2 -32.56 31.39 21.24
CA THR A 2 -33.69 30.63 21.84
C THR A 2 -33.98 29.18 21.41
N ALA A 3 -34.08 28.31 22.43
CA ALA A 3 -34.53 26.93 22.33
C ALA A 3 -36.06 26.75 22.47
N ALA A 4 -36.53 25.52 22.29
CA ALA A 4 -37.77 24.95 22.85
C ALA A 4 -37.43 23.51 23.31
N HIS A 5 -37.69 23.03 24.54
CA HIS A 5 -38.97 22.86 25.28
C HIS A 5 -39.83 21.69 24.73
N LEU A 6 -40.42 20.78 25.51
CA LEU A 6 -40.46 20.51 26.97
C LEU A 6 -40.59 18.96 27.23
N PRO A 7 -41.39 18.39 28.18
CA PRO A 7 -40.95 17.92 29.51
C PRO A 7 -41.15 16.40 29.78
N PRO A 8 -40.71 15.86 30.94
CA PRO A 8 -40.92 14.46 31.34
C PRO A 8 -42.22 14.23 32.16
N LEU A 9 -42.55 12.95 32.39
CA LEU A 9 -43.55 12.48 33.38
C LEU A 9 -42.99 11.28 34.17
N SER A 10 -43.47 11.10 35.40
CA SER A 10 -42.99 10.07 36.34
C SER A 10 -44.03 9.74 37.42
N ALA A 11 -43.84 8.59 38.09
CA ALA A 11 -44.69 8.03 39.16
C ALA A 11 -46.03 7.40 38.68
N SER A 12 -46.67 6.49 39.44
CA SER A 12 -46.46 6.15 40.85
C SER A 12 -46.83 4.69 41.23
N THR A 13 -46.19 4.17 42.31
CA THR A 13 -46.76 3.30 43.40
C THR A 13 -47.34 1.90 43.05
N THR A 14 -47.25 0.81 43.84
CA THR A 14 -46.74 0.42 45.20
C THR A 14 -46.80 -1.13 45.30
N SER A 15 -46.29 -1.89 46.29
CA SER A 15 -45.49 -1.70 47.53
C SER A 15 -45.04 -3.08 48.08
N GLU A 16 -43.90 -3.13 48.81
CA GLU A 16 -43.64 -3.80 50.12
C GLU A 16 -44.09 -5.27 50.41
N SER A 17 -43.45 -6.09 51.26
CA SER A 17 -42.23 -6.03 52.13
C SER A 17 -41.77 -7.51 52.37
N THR A 18 -40.63 -7.90 52.99
CA THR A 18 -39.88 -7.43 54.19
C THR A 18 -38.37 -7.77 54.13
N SER A 19 -37.60 -7.30 55.13
CA SER A 19 -36.14 -7.43 55.34
C SER A 19 -35.84 -8.25 56.62
N PRO A 20 -34.63 -8.26 57.28
CA PRO A 20 -33.27 -7.72 56.99
C PRO A 20 -32.22 -8.86 56.80
N PHE A 21 -30.88 -8.82 57.04
CA PHE A 21 -29.93 -8.00 57.84
C PHE A 21 -28.47 -8.03 57.26
N TYR A 22 -27.56 -7.29 57.92
CA TYR A 22 -26.07 -7.26 57.87
C TYR A 22 -25.57 -7.13 59.35
N PRO A 23 -24.26 -7.08 59.74
CA PRO A 23 -23.00 -6.94 58.97
C PRO A 23 -21.82 -7.86 59.43
N GLY A 24 -20.59 -7.66 58.89
CA GLY A 24 -19.34 -7.96 59.63
C GLY A 24 -18.13 -8.52 58.84
N GLU A 25 -17.06 -7.74 58.74
CA GLU A 25 -15.68 -8.13 58.33
C GLU A 25 -14.74 -8.10 59.58
N PRO A 26 -13.43 -8.41 59.52
CA PRO A 26 -12.62 -9.29 58.64
C PRO A 26 -11.71 -10.25 59.47
N TYR A 27 -10.82 -11.08 58.85
CA TYR A 27 -9.47 -11.42 59.40
C TYR A 27 -8.58 -12.27 58.46
N SER A 28 -7.26 -12.25 58.71
CA SER A 28 -6.15 -13.09 58.20
C SER A 28 -4.92 -12.84 59.10
N PRO A 29 -3.83 -13.68 59.16
CA PRO A 29 -3.29 -14.53 58.09
C PRO A 29 -2.63 -15.88 58.53
N THR A 30 -1.79 -16.45 57.65
CA THR A 30 -0.66 -17.41 57.86
C THR A 30 -0.91 -18.83 58.40
N ALA A 31 -0.62 -19.85 57.57
CA ALA A 31 0.53 -20.76 57.73
C ALA A 31 0.67 -21.81 56.58
N THR A 32 1.89 -22.30 56.35
CA THR A 32 2.31 -23.47 55.53
C THR A 32 3.04 -24.48 56.47
N PRO A 33 3.53 -25.70 56.09
CA PRO A 33 3.85 -26.21 54.74
C PRO A 33 3.66 -27.74 54.45
N GLU A 34 4.20 -28.16 53.29
CA GLU A 34 4.87 -29.45 52.98
C GLU A 34 4.12 -30.80 52.76
N SER A 35 4.14 -31.21 51.48
CA SER A 35 4.65 -32.50 50.96
C SER A 35 3.83 -33.81 51.02
N SER A 36 3.91 -34.59 49.93
CA SER A 36 3.91 -36.08 49.89
C SER A 36 4.16 -36.58 48.44
N PRO A 37 4.63 -37.84 48.21
CA PRO A 37 5.59 -38.08 47.10
C PRO A 37 5.44 -39.38 46.27
N SER A 38 6.42 -39.61 45.38
CA SER A 38 6.96 -40.94 44.97
C SER A 38 6.15 -41.83 43.99
N SER A 39 6.68 -42.21 42.80
CA SER A 39 7.53 -43.40 42.48
C SER A 39 6.69 -44.61 41.97
N ARG A 40 7.10 -45.60 41.15
CA ARG A 40 8.36 -46.35 40.85
C ARG A 40 8.33 -46.86 39.36
N SER A 41 9.43 -47.11 38.63
CA SER A 41 10.40 -48.25 38.64
C SER A 41 9.81 -49.62 38.20
N LEU A 42 10.41 -50.51 37.35
CA LEU A 42 11.77 -50.57 36.77
C LEU A 42 11.95 -51.72 35.71
N SER A 43 12.44 -51.45 34.46
CA SER A 43 13.37 -52.32 33.66
C SER A 43 12.96 -53.75 33.17
N LEU A 44 13.65 -54.55 32.32
CA LEU A 44 14.95 -54.50 31.56
C LEU A 44 15.04 -55.61 30.45
N SER A 45 15.89 -55.45 29.41
CA SER A 45 16.47 -56.47 28.44
C SER A 45 15.52 -57.26 27.50
N GLY A 46 15.88 -57.79 26.30
CA GLY A 46 17.09 -57.83 25.43
C GLY A 46 16.91 -58.91 24.30
N SER A 47 17.73 -59.14 23.25
CA SER A 47 18.83 -58.39 22.57
C SER A 47 19.41 -59.17 21.34
N THR A 48 19.76 -58.50 20.22
CA THR A 48 20.60 -58.98 19.04
C THR A 48 20.05 -60.11 18.12
N PRO A 49 20.57 -60.37 16.87
CA PRO A 49 21.71 -59.79 16.13
C PRO A 49 21.44 -59.30 14.66
N THR A 50 22.51 -58.85 13.98
CA THR A 50 22.67 -58.44 12.54
C THR A 50 23.17 -59.64 11.66
N PRO A 51 23.59 -59.55 10.34
CA PRO A 51 23.87 -58.39 9.45
C PRO A 51 23.48 -58.49 7.94
N SER A 52 23.74 -57.43 7.14
CA SER A 52 24.53 -57.49 5.87
C SER A 52 24.52 -56.18 5.04
N ARG A 53 25.58 -55.96 4.23
CA ARG A 53 25.77 -54.91 3.19
C ARG A 53 26.97 -55.34 2.29
N PRO A 54 26.92 -55.15 0.96
CA PRO A 54 27.97 -54.38 0.24
C PRO A 54 27.36 -53.55 -0.92
N LEU A 55 28.03 -52.70 -1.72
CA LEU A 55 29.38 -52.64 -2.34
C LEU A 55 29.82 -51.14 -2.42
N SER A 56 31.06 -50.74 -2.06
CA SER A 56 32.30 -50.63 -2.87
C SER A 56 32.18 -49.70 -4.10
N LEU A 57 33.11 -48.79 -4.45
CA LEU A 57 34.58 -48.68 -4.30
C LEU A 57 34.96 -47.15 -4.16
N VAL A 58 36.16 -46.68 -3.79
CA VAL A 58 37.41 -47.30 -3.30
C VAL A 58 38.18 -46.32 -2.36
N ASN A 59 38.93 -46.89 -1.41
CA ASN A 59 40.19 -46.44 -0.78
C ASN A 59 40.62 -44.94 -0.81
N GLU A 60 40.83 -44.29 0.35
CA GLU A 60 42.06 -44.28 1.20
C GLU A 60 43.13 -43.25 0.72
N LYS A 61 43.96 -42.61 1.56
CA LYS A 61 44.29 -42.72 3.01
C LYS A 61 44.83 -41.32 3.47
N VAL A 62 44.39 -40.72 4.61
CA VAL A 62 44.92 -40.82 6.01
C VAL A 62 45.82 -39.62 6.42
N PHE A 63 46.04 -39.22 7.69
CA PHE A 63 45.64 -39.74 9.03
C PHE A 63 45.35 -38.56 10.01
N ASP A 64 44.59 -38.86 11.08
CA ASP A 64 44.56 -38.34 12.49
C ASP A 64 45.07 -36.93 12.87
N THR A 65 44.35 -36.07 13.65
CA THR A 65 43.61 -36.20 14.94
C THR A 65 44.52 -36.36 16.19
N PRO A 66 44.11 -36.01 17.45
CA PRO A 66 43.08 -35.05 17.95
C PRO A 66 43.59 -34.14 19.14
N LEU A 67 42.66 -33.53 19.90
CA LEU A 67 42.79 -32.88 21.25
C LEU A 67 43.44 -31.46 21.26
N ASP A 68 43.01 -30.46 22.07
CA ASP A 68 42.11 -30.35 23.24
C ASP A 68 41.20 -29.08 23.19
N GLY A 69 40.30 -28.90 24.18
CA GLY A 69 39.51 -27.66 24.41
C GLY A 69 39.77 -27.01 25.78
N PRO A 70 38.91 -26.11 26.33
CA PRO A 70 37.73 -25.46 25.73
C PRO A 70 37.63 -23.91 25.94
N THR A 71 36.78 -23.25 25.14
CA THR A 71 36.07 -21.96 25.40
C THR A 71 36.74 -20.82 26.22
N ARG A 72 36.90 -19.63 25.61
CA ARG A 72 36.15 -18.39 26.00
C ARG A 72 36.49 -17.13 25.17
N VAL A 73 35.48 -16.24 25.06
CA VAL A 73 35.50 -14.77 24.83
C VAL A 73 36.30 -14.23 23.62
N GLY A 74 35.68 -13.34 22.82
CA GLY A 74 36.28 -12.82 21.57
C GLY A 74 36.38 -11.29 21.48
N SER A 75 37.10 -10.86 20.43
CA SER A 75 37.48 -9.48 20.04
C SER A 75 38.60 -8.83 20.88
N PRO A 76 39.36 -7.85 20.33
CA PRO A 76 39.27 -7.24 18.99
C PRO A 76 40.60 -7.16 18.18
N LEU A 77 40.49 -6.57 16.97
CA LEU A 77 41.54 -5.95 16.11
C LEU A 77 42.33 -6.80 15.08
N GLU A 78 42.18 -6.33 13.84
CA GLU A 78 43.18 -6.10 12.76
C GLU A 78 44.02 -7.23 12.12
N GLY A 79 43.91 -7.30 10.79
CA GLY A 79 44.80 -8.01 9.86
C GLY A 79 44.58 -7.48 8.43
N PRO A 80 45.63 -7.26 7.60
CA PRO A 80 45.52 -6.46 6.37
C PRO A 80 45.11 -7.26 5.14
N THR A 81 44.09 -6.80 4.41
CA THR A 81 43.73 -7.33 3.08
C THR A 81 44.71 -6.85 2.01
N ARG A 82 45.42 -7.81 1.39
CA ARG A 82 46.37 -7.56 0.30
C ARG A 82 45.68 -7.08 -0.99
N VAL A 83 46.44 -6.34 -1.79
CA VAL A 83 46.13 -6.00 -3.19
C VAL A 83 46.40 -7.21 -4.09
N GLY A 84 45.56 -7.44 -5.11
CA GLY A 84 45.97 -8.18 -6.32
C GLY A 84 45.00 -9.24 -6.85
N SER A 85 44.12 -8.83 -7.76
CA SER A 85 43.70 -9.61 -8.94
C SER A 85 42.87 -8.69 -9.86
N PRO A 86 43.18 -8.59 -11.18
CA PRO A 86 42.45 -7.70 -12.08
C PRO A 86 41.12 -8.31 -12.55
N ALA A 87 40.07 -7.48 -12.60
CA ALA A 87 38.83 -7.79 -13.33
C ALA A 87 39.01 -7.53 -14.84
N PRO A 88 38.11 -8.03 -15.72
CA PRO A 88 38.16 -7.75 -17.16
C PRO A 88 38.24 -6.26 -17.47
N SER A 89 39.00 -5.94 -18.53
CA SER A 89 39.49 -4.58 -18.75
C SER A 89 38.45 -3.63 -19.38
N VAL A 90 38.62 -2.34 -19.10
CA VAL A 90 37.92 -1.17 -19.69
C VAL A 90 37.83 -1.20 -21.23
N PHE A 91 38.65 -2.02 -21.90
CA PHE A 91 38.65 -2.22 -23.34
C PHE A 91 37.31 -2.74 -23.89
N GLU A 92 36.63 -3.68 -23.20
CA GLU A 92 35.32 -4.19 -23.64
C GLU A 92 34.21 -3.13 -23.55
N GLU A 93 34.23 -2.32 -22.48
CA GLU A 93 33.26 -1.25 -22.26
C GLU A 93 33.42 -0.14 -23.31
N LYS A 94 34.67 0.15 -23.72
CA LYS A 94 34.98 1.03 -24.84
C LYS A 94 34.48 0.49 -26.18
N LEU A 95 34.74 -0.79 -26.49
CA LEU A 95 34.26 -1.41 -27.73
C LEU A 95 32.73 -1.36 -27.82
N LYS A 96 32.00 -1.65 -26.72
CA LYS A 96 30.54 -1.55 -26.70
C LYS A 96 30.06 -0.12 -26.98
N GLY A 97 30.71 0.90 -26.40
CA GLY A 97 30.39 2.31 -26.67
C GLY A 97 30.63 2.74 -28.12
N GLU A 98 31.76 2.33 -28.71
CA GLU A 98 32.13 2.69 -30.09
C GLU A 98 31.27 1.94 -31.13
N VAL A 99 30.96 0.66 -30.90
CA VAL A 99 30.07 -0.15 -31.78
C VAL A 99 28.64 0.39 -31.79
N VAL A 100 28.07 0.79 -30.64
CA VAL A 100 26.72 1.38 -30.60
C VAL A 100 26.68 2.70 -31.37
N ALA A 101 27.70 3.55 -31.24
CA ALA A 101 27.76 4.84 -31.92
C ALA A 101 27.90 4.74 -33.46
N ASP A 102 28.52 3.68 -33.99
CA ASP A 102 28.59 3.45 -35.44
C ASP A 102 27.36 2.72 -35.98
N LEU A 103 26.65 1.91 -35.18
CA LEU A 103 25.35 1.34 -35.56
C LEU A 103 24.26 2.42 -35.68
N GLU A 104 24.23 3.40 -34.77
CA GLU A 104 23.33 4.57 -34.88
C GLU A 104 23.57 5.36 -36.19
N LYS A 105 24.84 5.56 -36.59
CA LYS A 105 25.18 6.24 -37.86
C LYS A 105 24.77 5.46 -39.11
N GLN A 106 24.70 4.12 -39.03
CA GLN A 106 24.29 3.26 -40.13
C GLN A 106 22.77 3.06 -40.22
N GLY A 107 21.99 3.68 -39.33
CA GLY A 107 20.53 3.69 -39.39
C GLY A 107 19.86 2.38 -38.95
N TYR A 108 20.60 1.46 -38.33
CA TYR A 108 20.02 0.27 -37.71
C TYR A 108 19.31 0.65 -36.40
N PRO A 109 18.05 0.21 -36.18
CA PRO A 109 17.34 0.49 -34.94
C PRO A 109 17.95 -0.32 -33.78
N VAL A 110 18.83 0.31 -33.01
CA VAL A 110 19.31 -0.25 -31.75
C VAL A 110 18.14 -0.31 -30.78
N SER A 111 17.58 -1.51 -30.56
CA SER A 111 16.58 -1.75 -29.53
C SER A 111 17.19 -1.43 -28.17
N THR A 112 16.67 -0.40 -27.49
CA THR A 112 17.01 -0.15 -26.09
C THR A 112 16.57 -1.35 -25.27
N GLU A 113 17.53 -2.10 -24.69
CA GLU A 113 17.21 -3.14 -23.72
C GLU A 113 16.39 -2.51 -22.59
N GLU A 114 15.13 -2.93 -22.46
CA GLU A 114 14.22 -2.37 -21.47
C GLU A 114 14.73 -2.79 -20.09
N SER A 115 15.09 -1.80 -19.28
CA SER A 115 15.90 -2.03 -18.08
C SER A 115 15.12 -2.88 -17.08
N ALA A 116 15.57 -4.13 -16.88
CA ALA A 116 14.98 -5.05 -15.93
C ALA A 116 14.77 -4.36 -14.56
N PRO A 117 13.61 -4.58 -13.90
CA PRO A 117 13.25 -3.86 -12.70
C PRO A 117 14.32 -4.07 -11.62
N ALA A 118 14.87 -2.95 -11.12
CA ALA A 118 15.97 -2.99 -10.16
C ALA A 118 15.57 -3.83 -8.92
N PRO A 119 16.45 -4.72 -8.42
CA PRO A 119 16.13 -5.57 -7.28
C PRO A 119 15.78 -4.71 -6.06
N GLU A 120 14.74 -5.10 -5.32
CA GLU A 120 14.25 -4.30 -4.19
C GLU A 120 15.31 -4.22 -3.09
N GLU A 121 15.99 -3.07 -3.01
CA GLU A 121 16.96 -2.81 -1.95
C GLU A 121 16.28 -2.91 -0.58
N GLU A 122 16.71 -3.88 0.24
CA GLU A 122 16.19 -4.05 1.59
C GLU A 122 16.58 -2.84 2.46
N TYR A 123 15.66 -2.29 3.25
CA TYR A 123 15.91 -1.14 4.14
C TYR A 123 16.03 -1.58 5.60
N PRO A 124 17.06 -1.16 6.34
CA PRO A 124 17.24 -1.53 7.75
C PRO A 124 16.10 -1.13 8.70
N GLU A 125 15.39 -0.02 8.42
CA GLU A 125 14.27 0.52 9.23
C GLU A 125 14.58 0.74 10.74
N GLY A 126 15.86 0.74 11.11
CA GLY A 126 16.36 0.77 12.48
C GLY A 126 17.81 0.28 12.61
N GLY A 127 18.16 -0.16 13.82
CA GLY A 127 19.52 -0.55 14.20
C GLY A 127 20.42 0.63 14.60
N LEU A 128 21.46 0.34 15.41
CA LEU A 128 22.31 1.37 16.03
C LEU A 128 22.92 2.35 15.01
N ARG A 129 23.43 1.86 13.87
CA ARG A 129 24.03 2.70 12.82
C ARG A 129 23.03 3.69 12.21
N ALA A 130 21.78 3.28 12.03
CA ALA A 130 20.73 4.14 11.47
C ALA A 130 20.33 5.24 12.47
N TRP A 131 20.14 4.88 13.75
CA TRP A 131 19.82 5.86 14.80
C TRP A 131 20.99 6.81 15.11
N LEU A 132 22.24 6.36 15.00
CA LEU A 132 23.42 7.23 15.06
C LEU A 132 23.48 8.22 13.89
N ALA A 133 23.03 7.83 12.69
CA ALA A 133 22.92 8.76 11.56
C ALA A 133 21.81 9.82 11.78
N VAL A 134 20.65 9.43 12.35
CA VAL A 134 19.59 10.37 12.76
C VAL A 134 20.09 11.34 13.83
N PHE A 135 20.72 10.83 14.89
CA PHE A 135 21.29 11.64 15.97
C PHE A 135 22.34 12.63 15.46
N GLY A 136 23.32 12.16 14.67
CA GLY A 136 24.33 13.04 14.08
C GLY A 136 23.73 14.12 13.18
N SER A 137 22.73 13.79 12.36
CA SER A 137 22.03 14.77 11.51
C SER A 137 21.24 15.79 12.34
N THR A 138 20.66 15.36 13.47
CA THR A 138 20.04 16.26 14.46
C THR A 138 21.08 17.22 15.04
N LEU A 139 22.30 16.75 15.38
CA LEU A 139 23.37 17.62 15.89
C LEU A 139 23.84 18.66 14.86
N VAL A 140 24.02 18.26 13.58
CA VAL A 140 24.38 19.20 12.50
C VAL A 140 23.30 20.29 12.39
N LEU A 141 22.03 19.89 12.29
CA LEU A 141 20.90 20.82 12.11
C LEU A 141 20.60 21.69 13.34
N LEU A 142 20.93 21.20 14.54
CA LEU A 142 20.91 21.98 15.78
C LEU A 142 21.99 23.05 15.78
N CYS A 143 23.26 22.65 15.62
CA CYS A 143 24.37 23.60 15.75
C CYS A 143 24.37 24.64 14.63
N THR A 144 24.09 24.25 13.37
CA THR A 144 24.18 25.14 12.22
C THR A 144 22.92 25.98 12.01
N PHE A 145 21.83 25.39 11.50
CA PHE A 145 20.59 26.08 11.16
C PHE A 145 19.92 26.70 12.40
N GLY A 146 20.13 26.14 13.59
CA GLY A 146 19.71 26.77 14.86
C GLY A 146 20.36 28.13 15.10
N LEU A 147 21.66 28.28 14.80
CA LEU A 147 22.32 29.59 14.82
C LEU A 147 21.81 30.49 13.69
N SER A 148 21.55 29.96 12.49
CA SER A 148 20.98 30.74 11.38
C SER A 148 19.65 31.39 11.74
N ASN A 149 18.77 30.67 12.45
CA ASN A 149 17.51 31.20 12.99
C ASN A 149 17.71 32.25 14.10
N SER A 150 18.92 32.37 14.66
CA SER A 150 19.28 33.36 15.69
C SER A 150 19.74 34.70 15.11
N PHE A 151 19.61 34.91 13.79
CA PHE A 151 20.06 36.15 13.12
C PHE A 151 19.44 37.43 13.72
N GLY A 152 18.24 37.37 14.32
CA GLY A 152 17.65 38.52 15.02
C GLY A 152 18.53 39.07 16.16
N THR A 153 19.22 38.21 16.91
CA THR A 153 20.15 38.60 17.98
C THR A 153 21.41 39.26 17.41
N PHE A 154 21.93 38.73 16.30
CA PHE A 154 23.05 39.34 15.56
C PHE A 154 22.66 40.70 14.95
N LEU A 155 21.47 40.82 14.37
CA LEU A 155 20.95 42.05 13.78
C LEU A 155 20.85 43.19 14.81
N ALA A 156 20.41 42.88 16.03
CA ALA A 156 20.37 43.84 17.14
C ALA A 156 21.77 44.32 17.52
N GLU A 157 22.67 43.39 17.85
CA GLU A 157 24.09 43.63 18.20
C GLU A 157 24.83 44.45 17.13
N TYR A 158 24.66 44.09 15.85
CA TYR A 158 25.22 44.84 14.74
C TYR A 158 24.67 46.26 14.66
N LYS A 159 23.39 46.47 14.96
CA LYS A 159 22.76 47.80 14.89
C LYS A 159 23.07 48.68 16.10
N THR A 160 23.42 48.12 17.26
CA THR A 160 23.93 48.88 18.41
C THR A 160 25.43 49.14 18.33
N HIS A 161 26.21 48.25 17.71
CA HIS A 161 27.68 48.32 17.69
C HIS A 161 28.29 48.40 16.29
N GLN A 162 28.64 47.27 15.67
CA GLN A 162 29.58 47.23 14.52
C GLN A 162 29.08 47.98 13.28
N LEU A 163 27.76 48.03 13.08
CA LEU A 163 27.07 48.57 11.91
C LEU A 163 26.06 49.66 12.29
N ALA A 164 26.27 50.37 13.41
CA ALA A 164 25.34 51.37 13.93
C ALA A 164 24.95 52.47 12.93
N SER A 165 25.82 52.82 11.98
CA SER A 165 25.56 53.78 10.90
C SER A 165 24.65 53.26 9.77
N TYR A 166 24.46 51.95 9.64
CA TYR A 166 23.69 51.36 8.54
C TYR A 166 22.18 51.30 8.84
N PRO A 167 21.30 51.44 7.84
CA PRO A 167 19.88 51.13 7.98
C PRO A 167 19.64 49.66 8.35
N PRO A 168 18.66 49.32 9.22
CA PRO A 168 18.34 47.92 9.53
C PRO A 168 17.97 47.08 8.31
N SER A 169 17.38 47.70 7.28
CA SER A 169 17.09 47.11 5.97
C SER A 169 18.32 46.81 5.11
N THR A 170 19.48 47.43 5.42
CA THR A 170 20.76 47.08 4.81
C THR A 170 21.43 45.95 5.57
N ILE A 171 21.37 45.96 6.92
CA ILE A 171 21.95 44.90 7.76
C ILE A 171 21.21 43.57 7.55
N SER A 172 19.89 43.59 7.35
CA SER A 172 19.09 42.38 7.13
C SER A 172 19.47 41.57 5.88
N TRP A 173 20.15 42.18 4.89
CA TRP A 173 20.70 41.45 3.74
C TRP A 173 21.71 40.37 4.13
N ILE A 174 22.42 40.51 5.26
CA ILE A 174 23.33 39.45 5.74
C ILE A 174 22.53 38.17 6.04
N GLY A 175 21.36 38.29 6.67
CA GLY A 175 20.49 37.17 7.02
C GLY A 175 19.72 36.58 5.83
N SER A 176 19.19 37.42 4.94
CA SER A 176 18.50 36.92 3.74
C SER A 176 19.47 36.27 2.74
N SER A 177 20.66 36.85 2.54
CA SER A 177 21.71 36.23 1.73
C SER A 177 22.25 34.93 2.36
N HIS A 178 22.38 34.84 3.68
CA HIS A 178 22.75 33.59 4.36
C HIS A 178 21.80 32.43 4.01
N LEU A 179 20.48 32.65 4.12
CA LEU A 179 19.47 31.64 3.78
C LEU A 179 19.41 31.36 2.28
N PHE A 180 19.51 32.39 1.44
CA PHE A 180 19.58 32.21 -0.02
C PHE A 180 20.77 31.34 -0.43
N VAL A 181 21.98 31.65 0.05
CA VAL A 181 23.21 30.89 -0.29
C VAL A 181 23.13 29.46 0.25
N THR A 182 22.56 29.27 1.45
CA THR A 182 22.27 27.95 2.04
C THR A 182 21.37 27.11 1.12
N PHE A 183 20.21 27.63 0.74
CA PHE A 183 19.24 26.87 -0.05
C PHE A 183 19.61 26.76 -1.53
N ALA A 184 20.31 27.74 -2.11
CA ALA A 184 20.73 27.70 -3.51
C ALA A 184 21.87 26.69 -3.75
N SER A 185 22.81 26.56 -2.81
CA SER A 185 23.89 25.57 -2.91
C SER A 185 23.42 24.12 -2.69
N ALA A 186 22.19 23.92 -2.16
CA ALA A 186 21.58 22.60 -2.01
C ALA A 186 21.39 21.84 -3.34
N PHE A 187 21.26 22.53 -4.48
CA PHE A 187 21.23 21.92 -5.81
C PHE A 187 22.54 21.15 -6.11
N ASN A 188 23.68 21.82 -5.94
CA ASN A 188 25.00 21.20 -6.13
C ASN A 188 25.29 20.14 -5.06
N ALA A 189 24.83 20.37 -3.83
CA ALA A 189 24.94 19.40 -2.74
C ALA A 189 24.18 18.09 -3.03
N GLY A 190 23.00 18.17 -3.65
CA GLY A 190 22.23 17.01 -4.11
C GLY A 190 22.99 16.21 -5.18
N VAL A 191 23.50 16.89 -6.21
CA VAL A 191 24.28 16.24 -7.29
C VAL A 191 25.57 15.56 -6.77
N LEU A 192 26.22 16.15 -5.76
CA LEU A 192 27.39 15.53 -5.10
C LEU A 192 27.01 14.35 -4.19
N PHE A 193 25.86 14.44 -3.51
CA PHE A 193 25.32 13.36 -2.68
C PHE A 193 24.96 12.14 -3.54
N ASP A 194 24.19 12.35 -4.61
CA ASP A 194 23.76 11.30 -5.54
C ASP A 194 24.97 10.62 -6.23
N LYS A 195 26.06 11.35 -6.45
CA LYS A 195 27.33 10.79 -6.93
C LYS A 195 28.04 9.91 -5.88
N GLY A 196 27.86 10.18 -4.58
CA GLY A 196 28.43 9.43 -3.45
C GLY A 196 29.38 10.23 -2.55
N TYR A 197 29.54 11.54 -2.75
CA TYR A 197 30.55 12.37 -2.07
C TYR A 197 30.17 12.83 -0.65
N PHE A 198 29.11 12.28 -0.04
CA PHE A 198 28.58 12.66 1.28
C PHE A 198 29.65 12.93 2.35
N ARG A 199 30.67 12.05 2.44
CA ARG A 199 31.73 12.17 3.44
C ARG A 199 32.59 13.42 3.28
N TYR A 200 32.89 13.81 2.04
CA TYR A 200 33.64 15.03 1.75
C TYR A 200 32.79 16.27 1.99
N GLN A 201 31.50 16.21 1.66
CA GLN A 201 30.55 17.30 1.88
C GLN A 201 30.38 17.62 3.38
N LEU A 202 30.22 16.59 4.22
CA LEU A 202 30.08 16.76 5.67
C LEU A 202 31.34 17.37 6.30
N VAL A 203 32.52 16.87 5.95
CA VAL A 203 33.80 17.40 6.46
C VAL A 203 34.06 18.82 5.97
N ALA A 204 33.94 19.08 4.67
CA ALA A 204 34.20 20.40 4.08
C ALA A 204 33.22 21.46 4.62
N GLY A 205 31.93 21.11 4.76
CA GLY A 205 30.93 22.00 5.36
C GLY A 205 31.18 22.23 6.84
N SER A 206 31.63 21.22 7.60
CA SER A 206 31.98 21.39 9.02
C SER A 206 33.16 22.34 9.19
N VAL A 207 34.22 22.18 8.38
CA VAL A 207 35.41 23.04 8.41
C VAL A 207 35.08 24.47 7.94
N GLY A 208 34.35 24.62 6.83
CA GLY A 208 33.94 25.92 6.31
C GLY A 208 33.03 26.69 7.28
N TRP A 209 32.10 26.00 7.95
CA TRP A 209 31.23 26.60 8.96
C TRP A 209 32.03 27.12 10.16
N LEU A 210 33.03 26.35 10.61
CA LEU A 210 33.92 26.75 11.70
C LEU A 210 34.83 27.92 11.31
N ILE A 211 35.38 27.94 10.10
CA ILE A 211 36.12 29.09 9.56
C ILE A 211 35.21 30.33 9.55
N GLY A 212 33.97 30.19 9.08
CA GLY A 212 32.99 31.27 9.05
C GLY A 212 32.67 31.85 10.44
N ILE A 213 32.34 31.03 11.44
CA ILE A 213 31.99 31.54 12.78
C ILE A 213 33.21 32.12 13.52
N PHE A 214 34.41 31.53 13.40
CA PHE A 214 35.60 32.07 14.06
C PHE A 214 36.12 33.35 13.40
N THR A 215 36.07 33.47 12.06
CA THR A 215 36.38 34.73 11.36
C THR A 215 35.33 35.81 11.63
N LEU A 216 34.05 35.44 11.77
CA LEU A 216 33.00 36.37 12.20
C LEU A 216 33.33 37.01 13.56
N SER A 217 33.94 36.26 14.51
CA SER A 217 34.37 36.80 15.82
C SER A 217 35.46 37.88 15.75
N LEU A 218 36.00 38.16 14.56
CA LEU A 218 37.02 39.19 14.29
C LEU A 218 36.49 40.32 13.39
N ALA A 219 35.28 40.16 12.82
CA ALA A 219 34.73 41.09 11.84
C ALA A 219 34.26 42.40 12.48
N LYS A 220 34.58 43.52 11.83
CA LYS A 220 34.24 44.89 12.26
C LYS A 220 33.45 45.68 11.21
N THR A 221 33.47 45.27 9.95
CA THR A 221 32.82 46.00 8.84
C THR A 221 31.74 45.15 8.16
N PHE A 222 30.81 45.81 7.46
CA PHE A 222 29.71 45.14 6.75
C PHE A 222 30.21 44.04 5.82
N VAL A 223 31.26 44.31 5.03
CA VAL A 223 31.82 43.35 4.07
C VAL A 223 32.44 42.13 4.78
N GLN A 224 33.14 42.33 5.89
CA GLN A 224 33.71 41.21 6.67
C GLN A 224 32.61 40.33 7.26
N ILE A 225 31.58 40.94 7.85
CA ILE A 225 30.43 40.22 8.42
C ILE A 225 29.66 39.48 7.31
N PHE A 226 29.43 40.11 6.16
CA PHE A 226 28.74 39.51 5.02
C PHE A 226 29.50 38.33 4.41
N LEU A 227 30.82 38.46 4.22
CA LEU A 227 31.64 37.35 3.69
C LEU A 227 31.71 36.17 4.67
N ALA A 228 31.88 36.41 5.96
CA ALA A 228 31.92 35.35 6.98
C ALA A 228 30.53 34.70 7.19
N GLN A 229 29.52 35.51 7.49
CA GLN A 229 28.19 35.02 7.89
C GLN A 229 27.28 34.69 6.70
N ALA A 230 27.16 35.55 5.69
CA ALA A 230 26.25 35.30 4.58
C ALA A 230 26.84 34.29 3.57
N ILE A 231 28.10 34.49 3.16
CA ILE A 231 28.72 33.65 2.12
C ILE A 231 29.34 32.38 2.71
N CYS A 232 30.34 32.49 3.59
CA CYS A 232 31.12 31.34 4.05
C CYS A 232 30.26 30.35 4.88
N MET A 233 29.57 30.82 5.92
CA MET A 233 28.66 29.97 6.70
C MET A 233 27.45 29.49 5.86
N GLY A 234 26.92 30.33 4.97
CA GLY A 234 25.79 29.96 4.11
C GLY A 234 26.12 28.80 3.15
N LEU A 235 27.25 28.89 2.43
CA LEU A 235 27.72 27.79 1.57
C LEU A 235 27.96 26.51 2.37
N SER A 236 28.59 26.65 3.53
CA SER A 236 28.96 25.55 4.41
C SER A 236 27.75 24.78 4.95
N LEU A 237 26.67 25.50 5.31
CA LEU A 237 25.41 24.90 5.70
C LEU A 237 24.71 24.25 4.49
N GLY A 238 24.63 24.91 3.35
CA GLY A 238 23.96 24.36 2.17
C GLY A 238 24.55 23.04 1.67
N ILE A 239 25.87 22.87 1.76
CA ILE A 239 26.53 21.60 1.41
C ILE A 239 26.37 20.48 2.45
N MET A 240 25.93 20.79 3.69
CA MET A 240 25.60 19.78 4.70
C MET A 240 24.10 19.48 4.81
N PHE A 241 23.25 20.52 4.71
CA PHE A 241 21.82 20.49 5.04
C PHE A 241 21.06 19.40 4.27
N GLY A 242 21.04 19.49 2.95
CA GLY A 242 20.36 18.50 2.09
C GLY A 242 20.91 17.09 2.31
N PRO A 243 22.24 16.87 2.17
CA PRO A 243 22.87 15.57 2.40
C PRO A 243 22.58 14.93 3.76
N CYS A 244 22.50 15.70 4.86
CA CYS A 244 22.17 15.19 6.19
C CYS A 244 20.69 14.77 6.34
N LEU A 245 19.78 15.27 5.49
CA LEU A 245 18.41 14.74 5.41
C LEU A 245 18.34 13.54 4.46
N SER A 246 18.98 13.63 3.28
CA SER A 246 18.98 12.56 2.27
C SER A 246 19.61 11.26 2.77
N ILE A 247 20.64 11.33 3.62
CA ILE A 247 21.31 10.13 4.17
C ILE A 247 20.37 9.24 4.99
N LEU A 248 19.39 9.83 5.68
CA LEU A 248 18.41 9.10 6.50
C LEU A 248 17.48 8.24 5.62
N GLY A 249 17.16 8.74 4.43
CA GLY A 249 16.39 8.02 3.41
C GLY A 249 17.09 6.79 2.82
N THR A 250 18.38 6.56 3.13
CA THR A 250 19.10 5.31 2.77
C THR A 250 18.96 4.21 3.83
N TYR A 251 18.51 4.58 5.04
CA TYR A 251 18.29 3.69 6.18
C TYR A 251 16.79 3.39 6.43
N PHE A 252 15.91 4.36 6.16
CA PHE A 252 14.48 4.27 6.44
C PHE A 252 13.64 4.62 5.19
N ARG A 253 12.77 3.70 4.76
CA ARG A 253 11.77 3.87 3.70
C ARG A 253 10.36 3.99 4.27
N ARG A 254 10.00 3.18 5.28
CA ARG A 254 8.69 3.16 5.95
C ARG A 254 8.55 4.23 7.05
N LYS A 255 9.61 4.54 7.79
CA LYS A 255 9.62 5.55 8.89
C LYS A 255 10.28 6.87 8.48
N ARG A 256 10.18 7.22 7.19
CA ARG A 256 11.07 8.19 6.55
C ARG A 256 10.78 9.63 6.96
N ALA A 257 9.52 10.04 7.02
CA ALA A 257 9.13 11.39 7.43
C ALA A 257 9.33 11.57 8.94
N PHE A 258 9.14 10.54 9.76
CA PHE A 258 9.41 10.56 11.20
C PHE A 258 10.90 10.83 11.51
N VAL A 259 11.83 10.08 10.89
CA VAL A 259 13.27 10.29 11.16
C VAL A 259 13.80 11.61 10.60
N VAL A 260 13.26 12.08 9.46
CA VAL A 260 13.51 13.43 8.93
C VAL A 260 12.98 14.50 9.90
N GLY A 261 11.81 14.28 10.50
CA GLY A 261 11.25 15.14 11.53
C GLY A 261 12.09 15.22 12.80
N ILE A 262 12.68 14.11 13.25
CA ILE A 262 13.63 14.09 14.38
C ILE A 262 14.88 14.91 14.03
N ALA A 263 15.46 14.73 12.84
CA ALA A 263 16.61 15.53 12.40
C ALA A 263 16.28 17.03 12.31
N ALA A 264 15.17 17.39 11.67
CA ALA A 264 14.70 18.76 11.53
C ALA A 264 14.28 19.41 12.87
N SER A 265 13.96 18.62 13.89
CA SER A 265 13.67 19.12 15.24
C SER A 265 14.92 19.71 15.93
N GLY A 266 16.13 19.24 15.57
CA GLY A 266 17.39 19.79 16.09
C GLY A 266 17.52 21.30 15.87
N THR A 267 17.16 21.78 14.68
CA THR A 267 17.12 23.22 14.35
C THR A 267 16.21 24.02 15.27
N ALA A 268 15.10 23.45 15.74
CA ALA A 268 14.20 24.11 16.67
C ALA A 268 14.80 24.23 18.08
N ILE A 269 15.54 23.22 18.54
CA ILE A 269 16.32 23.26 19.79
C ILE A 269 17.40 24.35 19.70
N GLY A 270 18.20 24.35 18.63
CA GLY A 270 19.27 25.32 18.44
C GLY A 270 18.75 26.76 18.37
N ALA A 271 17.59 26.98 17.72
CA ALA A 271 16.91 28.27 17.64
C ALA A 271 16.31 28.77 18.97
N VAL A 272 16.32 27.96 20.03
CA VAL A 272 16.01 28.39 21.41
C VAL A 272 17.31 28.60 22.21
N VAL A 273 18.31 27.75 22.04
CA VAL A 273 19.59 27.81 22.78
C VAL A 273 20.44 29.02 22.37
N PHE A 274 20.68 29.22 21.06
CA PHE A 274 21.63 30.22 20.59
C PHE A 274 21.22 31.68 20.84
N PRO A 275 19.94 32.11 20.69
CA PRO A 275 19.57 33.50 20.97
C PRO A 275 19.78 33.88 22.44
N VAL A 276 19.50 32.95 23.36
CA VAL A 276 19.66 33.15 24.81
C VAL A 276 21.14 33.16 25.19
N LEU A 277 21.93 32.22 24.66
CA LEU A 277 23.37 32.15 24.88
C LEU A 277 24.09 33.41 24.37
N LEU A 278 23.77 33.85 23.16
CA LEU A 278 24.40 35.03 22.57
C LEU A 278 23.96 36.33 23.22
N GLY A 279 22.67 36.52 23.50
CA GLY A 279 22.17 37.74 24.13
C GLY A 279 22.87 38.03 25.47
N ARG A 280 22.96 37.03 26.34
CA ARG A 280 23.68 37.16 27.62
C ARG A 280 25.18 37.42 27.45
N LEU A 281 25.85 36.68 26.55
CA LEU A 281 27.29 36.84 26.38
C LEU A 281 27.69 38.11 25.60
N PHE A 282 26.82 38.67 24.77
CA PHE A 282 27.01 40.00 24.18
C PHE A 282 27.00 41.07 25.29
N GLU A 283 25.99 41.07 26.15
CA GLU A 283 25.87 41.99 27.29
C GLU A 283 27.03 41.84 28.30
N GLU A 284 27.36 40.61 28.72
CA GLU A 284 28.31 40.36 29.82
C GLU A 284 29.80 40.31 29.41
N LYS A 285 30.10 40.00 28.14
CA LYS A 285 31.46 39.69 27.64
C LYS A 285 31.78 40.24 26.24
N GLY A 286 30.81 40.83 25.54
CA GLY A 286 30.97 41.39 24.21
C GLY A 286 31.02 40.37 23.06
N PHE A 287 30.63 40.83 21.87
CA PHE A 287 30.53 40.08 20.62
C PHE A 287 31.60 38.99 20.41
N ALA A 288 32.88 39.37 20.41
CA ALA A 288 33.97 38.49 20.01
C ALA A 288 34.16 37.29 20.95
N PHE A 289 33.81 37.42 22.23
CA PHE A 289 33.83 36.30 23.17
C PHE A 289 32.64 35.36 22.94
N ALA A 290 31.43 35.92 22.89
CA ALA A 290 30.19 35.18 22.67
C ALA A 290 30.20 34.32 21.40
N VAL A 291 30.66 34.88 20.27
CA VAL A 291 30.76 34.17 18.99
C VAL A 291 31.78 33.03 19.05
N ARG A 292 32.87 33.16 19.81
CA ARG A 292 33.86 32.08 20.00
C ARG A 292 33.32 30.97 20.89
N VAL A 293 32.59 31.29 21.96
CA VAL A 293 31.92 30.28 22.80
C VAL A 293 30.92 29.46 21.97
N ALA A 294 30.12 30.12 21.12
CA ALA A 294 29.26 29.43 20.16
C ALA A 294 30.09 28.56 19.18
N GLY A 295 31.18 29.08 18.62
CA GLY A 295 32.07 28.34 17.72
C GLY A 295 32.70 27.09 18.33
N PHE A 296 33.11 27.12 19.60
CA PHE A 296 33.64 25.94 20.31
C PHE A 296 32.56 24.91 20.63
N LEU A 297 31.35 25.34 20.99
CA LEU A 297 30.19 24.43 21.13
C LEU A 297 29.87 23.75 19.80
N MET A 298 29.88 24.49 18.70
CA MET A 298 29.68 23.96 17.35
C MET A 298 30.76 22.96 16.94
N LEU A 299 32.03 23.24 17.25
CA LEU A 299 33.16 22.34 16.98
C LEU A 299 32.92 20.96 17.62
N ALA A 300 32.55 20.92 18.90
CA ALA A 300 32.27 19.66 19.60
C ALA A 300 31.13 18.86 18.94
N LEU A 301 30.01 19.54 18.62
CA LEU A 301 28.83 18.90 18.01
C LEU A 301 29.11 18.42 16.57
N LEU A 302 29.85 19.18 15.77
CA LEU A 302 30.24 18.80 14.41
C LEU A 302 31.27 17.66 14.40
N VAL A 303 32.22 17.62 15.34
CA VAL A 303 33.14 16.49 15.49
C VAL A 303 32.38 15.19 15.81
N ILE A 304 31.44 15.22 16.76
CA ILE A 304 30.59 14.07 17.08
C ILE A 304 29.80 13.63 15.84
N ALA A 305 29.15 14.56 15.13
CA ALA A 305 28.40 14.26 13.91
C ALA A 305 29.26 13.59 12.82
N ASN A 306 30.48 14.08 12.57
CA ASN A 306 31.40 13.49 11.59
C ASN A 306 31.85 12.06 11.96
N ILE A 307 31.97 11.76 13.25
CA ILE A 307 32.29 10.40 13.73
C ILE A 307 31.11 9.45 13.48
N VAL A 308 29.90 9.84 13.93
CA VAL A 308 28.75 8.94 14.00
C VAL A 308 27.99 8.74 12.69
N ILE A 309 27.85 9.77 11.83
CA ILE A 309 27.09 9.61 10.57
C ILE A 309 27.93 8.83 9.56
N ARG A 310 27.56 7.57 9.30
CA ARG A 310 28.21 6.71 8.29
C ARG A 310 27.29 6.61 7.06
N PRO A 311 27.80 6.71 5.82
CA PRO A 311 26.99 6.40 4.65
C PRO A 311 26.81 4.88 4.50
N ARG A 312 25.63 4.49 4.01
CA ARG A 312 25.33 3.11 3.60
C ARG A 312 25.90 2.84 2.21
N ALA A 313 26.41 1.63 1.99
CA ALA A 313 26.65 1.13 0.63
C ALA A 313 25.29 0.79 -0.04
N ILE A 314 24.96 1.54 -1.08
CA ILE A 314 23.87 1.28 -2.04
C ILE A 314 24.44 0.34 -3.12
N SER A 315 23.62 -0.54 -3.71
CA SER A 315 24.12 -1.51 -4.69
C SER A 315 24.71 -0.84 -5.94
N LYS A 316 25.82 -1.38 -6.44
CA LYS A 316 26.50 -0.86 -7.64
C LYS A 316 25.75 -1.15 -8.96
N THR A 317 24.73 -2.01 -8.94
CA THR A 317 23.97 -2.41 -10.14
C THR A 317 23.05 -1.32 -10.70
N VAL A 318 22.81 -0.20 -9.99
CA VAL A 318 21.96 0.89 -10.49
C VAL A 318 22.72 1.75 -11.49
N VAL A 319 22.53 1.49 -12.80
CA VAL A 319 23.04 2.33 -13.89
C VAL A 319 22.42 3.73 -13.78
N ARG A 320 23.25 4.74 -13.51
CA ARG A 320 22.80 6.11 -13.28
C ARG A 320 22.56 6.84 -14.60
N ALA A 321 21.30 7.15 -14.90
CA ALA A 321 20.92 7.93 -16.09
C ALA A 321 21.67 9.29 -16.15
N PRO A 322 22.16 9.73 -17.33
CA PRO A 322 22.87 10.99 -17.47
C PRO A 322 22.07 12.21 -17.00
N LEU A 323 22.71 13.15 -16.30
CA LEU A 323 22.05 14.33 -15.71
C LEU A 323 21.15 15.09 -16.70
N ALA A 324 21.57 15.23 -17.96
CA ALA A 324 20.78 15.89 -18.99
C ALA A 324 19.46 15.17 -19.34
N SER A 325 19.40 13.83 -19.28
CA SER A 325 18.16 13.09 -19.53
C SER A 325 17.21 13.22 -18.34
N THR A 326 17.71 13.11 -17.11
CA THR A 326 16.93 13.31 -15.89
C THR A 326 16.39 14.74 -15.78
N MET A 327 17.19 15.76 -16.07
CA MET A 327 16.72 17.15 -16.15
C MET A 327 15.64 17.33 -17.22
N ARG A 328 15.76 16.67 -18.39
CA ARG A 328 14.72 16.68 -19.44
C ARG A 328 13.43 15.97 -19.00
N ARG A 329 13.52 14.92 -18.18
CA ARG A 329 12.35 14.26 -17.56
C ARG A 329 11.66 15.16 -16.54
N ILE A 330 12.42 15.76 -15.60
CA ILE A 330 11.88 16.70 -14.60
C ILE A 330 11.26 17.93 -15.26
N ALA A 331 11.87 18.48 -16.31
CA ALA A 331 11.33 19.63 -17.04
C ALA A 331 9.95 19.34 -17.68
N ARG A 332 9.69 18.08 -18.06
CA ARG A 332 8.40 17.61 -18.61
C ARG A 332 7.43 17.10 -17.54
N ASP A 333 7.74 17.23 -16.25
CA ASP A 333 6.91 16.72 -15.15
C ASP A 333 6.02 17.84 -14.55
N PRO A 334 4.72 17.95 -14.93
CA PRO A 334 3.85 18.99 -14.39
C PRO A 334 3.59 18.87 -12.89
N ALA A 335 3.68 17.65 -12.32
CA ALA A 335 3.52 17.46 -10.88
C ALA A 335 4.72 18.04 -10.10
N ALA A 336 5.93 17.94 -10.65
CA ALA A 336 7.14 18.51 -10.06
C ALA A 336 7.05 20.05 -10.01
N TRP A 337 6.69 20.69 -11.13
CA TRP A 337 6.54 22.15 -11.18
C TRP A 337 5.44 22.69 -10.24
N LEU A 338 4.31 21.99 -10.14
CA LEU A 338 3.25 22.33 -9.18
C LEU A 338 3.73 22.16 -7.72
N VAL A 339 4.54 21.15 -7.40
CA VAL A 339 5.17 21.05 -6.07
C VAL A 339 6.16 22.19 -5.84
N TYR A 340 7.05 22.50 -6.79
CA TYR A 340 8.06 23.55 -6.59
C TYR A 340 7.41 24.93 -6.40
N GLY A 341 6.43 25.30 -7.24
CA GLY A 341 5.64 26.52 -7.06
C GLY A 341 4.78 26.51 -5.79
N GLY A 342 4.23 25.35 -5.43
CA GLY A 342 3.44 25.14 -4.22
C GLY A 342 4.25 25.39 -2.96
N VAL A 343 5.42 24.76 -2.87
CA VAL A 343 6.36 24.92 -1.75
C VAL A 343 6.94 26.33 -1.71
N PHE A 344 7.27 26.94 -2.86
CA PHE A 344 7.73 28.33 -2.97
C PHE A 344 6.74 29.32 -2.33
N GLY A 345 5.47 29.30 -2.73
CA GLY A 345 4.46 30.24 -2.22
C GLY A 345 4.24 30.11 -0.71
N THR A 346 4.19 28.87 -0.20
CA THR A 346 4.04 28.60 1.23
C THR A 346 5.29 28.98 2.02
N TYR A 347 6.51 28.91 1.46
CA TYR A 347 7.71 29.42 2.12
C TYR A 347 7.80 30.96 2.13
N VAL A 348 7.37 31.66 1.07
CA VAL A 348 7.23 33.13 1.10
C VAL A 348 6.34 33.55 2.26
N SER A 349 5.20 32.86 2.45
CA SER A 349 4.34 33.06 3.62
C SER A 349 5.04 32.76 4.93
N THR A 350 5.65 31.57 5.05
CA THR A 350 6.25 31.03 6.27
C THR A 350 7.25 32.00 6.91
N PHE A 351 8.10 32.63 6.11
CA PHE A 351 9.17 33.49 6.63
C PHE A 351 8.69 34.89 7.05
N ILE A 352 7.57 35.40 6.53
CA ILE A 352 7.10 36.76 6.85
C ILE A 352 6.78 36.91 8.35
N PRO A 353 5.93 36.07 8.98
CA PRO A 353 5.75 36.12 10.43
C PRO A 353 7.05 35.85 11.21
N LEU A 354 7.89 34.90 10.79
CA LEU A 354 9.14 34.58 11.51
C LEU A 354 10.08 35.77 11.68
N PHE A 355 10.19 36.63 10.66
CA PHE A 355 11.02 37.84 10.73
C PHE A 355 10.35 39.01 11.45
N TYR A 356 9.03 39.18 11.31
CA TYR A 356 8.31 40.35 11.85
C TYR A 356 7.61 40.12 13.19
N VAL A 357 7.54 38.89 13.71
CA VAL A 357 6.79 38.59 14.94
C VAL A 357 7.32 39.34 16.16
N VAL A 358 8.64 39.54 16.29
CA VAL A 358 9.22 40.28 17.43
C VAL A 358 8.82 41.76 17.40
N SER A 359 8.94 42.42 16.25
CA SER A 359 8.56 43.84 16.09
C SER A 359 7.04 44.05 16.06
N TYR A 360 6.26 43.01 15.73
CA TYR A 360 4.80 43.01 15.90
C TYR A 360 4.44 42.86 17.38
N ALA A 361 5.08 41.94 18.10
CA ALA A 361 4.85 41.69 19.52
C ALA A 361 5.24 42.90 20.39
N GLN A 362 6.34 43.58 20.07
CA GLN A 362 6.73 44.86 20.69
C GLN A 362 5.70 45.98 20.49
N LYS A 363 4.89 45.92 19.41
CA LYS A 363 3.86 46.93 19.10
C LYS A 363 2.50 46.64 19.76
N TYR A 364 2.17 45.38 20.00
CA TYR A 364 0.82 44.94 20.41
C TYR A 364 0.75 44.16 21.72
N SER A 365 1.88 43.77 22.33
CA SER A 365 1.88 43.09 23.63
C SER A 365 2.19 44.04 24.78
N THR A 366 1.34 43.98 25.80
CA THR A 366 1.55 44.57 27.13
C THR A 366 2.57 43.80 27.99
N ASN A 367 3.09 42.66 27.51
CA ASN A 367 4.01 41.80 28.26
C ASN A 367 5.36 41.72 27.55
N ALA A 368 6.38 42.36 28.14
CA ALA A 368 7.74 42.39 27.59
C ALA A 368 8.34 40.98 27.40
N ALA A 369 8.01 40.00 28.25
CA ALA A 369 8.50 38.63 28.08
C ALA A 369 7.88 37.94 26.85
N VAL A 370 6.60 38.22 26.54
CA VAL A 370 5.97 37.72 25.29
C VAL A 370 6.63 38.36 24.08
N ALA A 371 6.92 39.67 24.13
CA ALA A 371 7.63 40.35 23.05
C ALA A 371 9.05 39.78 22.81
N THR A 372 9.84 39.60 23.87
CA THR A 372 11.21 39.05 23.80
C THR A 372 11.24 37.59 23.36
N TYR A 373 10.37 36.74 23.90
CA TYR A 373 10.41 35.28 23.66
C TYR A 373 9.48 34.78 22.54
N SER A 374 8.81 35.66 21.80
CA SER A 374 7.89 35.30 20.71
C SER A 374 8.48 34.27 19.72
N LEU A 375 9.71 34.50 19.24
CA LEU A 375 10.38 33.59 18.32
C LEU A 375 10.77 32.26 18.98
N SER A 376 11.11 32.27 20.27
CA SER A 376 11.42 31.06 21.04
C SER A 376 10.17 30.19 21.26
N ILE A 377 9.00 30.80 21.50
CA ILE A 377 7.72 30.10 21.65
C ILE A 377 7.34 29.38 20.35
N ILE A 378 7.46 30.06 19.19
CA ILE A 378 7.23 29.46 17.88
C ILE A 378 8.17 28.26 17.64
N ASN A 379 9.47 28.40 17.92
CA ASN A 379 10.43 27.30 17.73
C ASN A 379 10.20 26.14 18.71
N ALA A 380 9.85 26.41 19.97
CA ALA A 380 9.58 25.37 20.96
C ALA A 380 8.42 24.44 20.55
N LEU A 381 7.38 24.97 19.90
CA LEU A 381 6.29 24.13 19.37
C LEU A 381 6.61 23.53 17.99
N ALA A 382 7.44 24.21 17.20
CA ALA A 382 7.94 23.66 15.95
C ALA A 382 8.77 22.37 16.18
N PHE A 383 9.47 22.24 17.32
CA PHE A 383 10.13 21.00 17.73
C PHE A 383 9.14 19.82 17.77
N PHE A 384 8.08 19.92 18.58
CA PHE A 384 7.07 18.85 18.71
C PHE A 384 6.33 18.59 17.39
N SER A 385 5.96 19.66 16.67
CA SER A 385 5.22 19.53 15.42
C SER A 385 6.05 18.89 14.29
N ARG A 386 7.37 19.10 14.23
CA ARG A 386 8.24 18.43 13.24
C ARG A 386 8.24 16.91 13.40
N ILE A 387 8.26 16.43 14.65
CA ILE A 387 8.22 15.00 14.97
C ILE A 387 6.81 14.43 14.73
N GLY A 388 5.77 15.13 15.22
CA GLY A 388 4.37 14.71 15.08
C GLY A 388 3.88 14.67 13.63
N SER A 389 4.18 15.70 12.83
CA SER A 389 3.84 15.73 11.40
C SER A 389 4.59 14.65 10.60
N GLY A 390 5.80 14.26 11.01
CA GLY A 390 6.50 13.11 10.45
C GLY A 390 5.76 11.79 10.69
N LEU A 391 5.32 11.54 11.93
CA LEU A 391 4.50 10.36 12.27
C LEU A 391 3.14 10.33 11.54
N ILE A 392 2.55 11.51 11.28
CA ILE A 392 1.29 11.61 10.52
C ILE A 392 1.56 11.39 9.03
N ALA A 393 2.64 11.94 8.47
CA ALA A 393 3.01 11.79 7.07
C ALA A 393 3.41 10.35 6.68
N ASP A 394 4.05 9.60 7.58
CA ASP A 394 4.36 8.18 7.37
C ASP A 394 3.11 7.26 7.45
N ARG A 395 1.98 7.75 8.00
CA ARG A 395 0.72 6.98 8.13
C ARG A 395 -0.38 7.38 7.13
N LEU A 396 -0.59 8.69 6.96
CA LEU A 396 -1.64 9.24 6.09
C LEU A 396 -1.10 9.63 4.71
N GLY A 397 0.21 9.56 4.50
CA GLY A 397 0.88 10.01 3.28
C GLY A 397 1.28 11.48 3.30
N THR A 398 2.38 11.78 2.61
CA THR A 398 3.06 13.08 2.66
C THR A 398 2.18 14.23 2.16
N PHE A 399 1.51 14.08 1.00
CA PHE A 399 0.63 15.13 0.46
C PHE A 399 -0.59 15.41 1.35
N ASN A 400 -1.22 14.36 1.89
CA ASN A 400 -2.39 14.48 2.77
C ASN A 400 -2.04 15.19 4.09
N THR A 401 -0.78 15.20 4.49
CA THR A 401 -0.27 15.93 5.67
C THR A 401 0.23 17.33 5.29
N ALA A 402 0.90 17.48 4.13
CA ALA A 402 1.46 18.74 3.65
C ALA A 402 0.39 19.79 3.32
N ILE A 403 -0.71 19.39 2.67
CA ILE A 403 -1.75 20.32 2.20
C ILE A 403 -2.48 21.02 3.37
N PRO A 404 -2.98 20.32 4.42
CA PRO A 404 -3.59 20.99 5.57
C PRO A 404 -2.63 21.90 6.32
N LEU A 405 -1.34 21.53 6.44
CA LEU A 405 -0.33 22.36 7.10
C LEU A 405 0.00 23.61 6.28
N SER A 406 0.11 23.48 4.95
CA SER A 406 0.27 24.61 4.02
C SER A 406 -0.91 25.60 4.09
N PHE A 407 -2.13 25.06 4.12
CA PHE A 407 -3.35 25.86 4.29
C PHE A 407 -3.34 26.61 5.63
N LEU A 408 -3.05 25.89 6.73
CA LEU A 408 -3.03 26.44 8.08
C LEU A 408 -1.96 27.53 8.26
N VAL A 409 -0.77 27.38 7.66
CA VAL A 409 0.25 28.44 7.62
C VAL A 409 -0.31 29.71 6.97
N GLY A 410 -0.95 29.60 5.80
CA GLY A 410 -1.53 30.77 5.12
C GLY A 410 -2.68 31.43 5.91
N VAL A 411 -3.59 30.63 6.47
CA VAL A 411 -4.70 31.11 7.30
C VAL A 411 -4.18 31.82 8.55
N LEU A 412 -3.15 31.29 9.20
CA LEU A 412 -2.56 31.93 10.39
C LEU A 412 -1.76 33.19 10.05
N THR A 413 -1.10 33.25 8.90
CA THR A 413 -0.48 34.50 8.40
C THR A 413 -1.52 35.61 8.22
N PHE A 414 -2.74 35.30 7.75
CA PHE A 414 -3.86 36.26 7.78
C PHE A 414 -4.34 36.54 9.21
N ALA A 415 -4.49 35.53 10.07
CA ALA A 415 -4.96 35.69 11.45
C ALA A 415 -4.05 36.61 12.29
N MET A 416 -2.75 36.67 11.99
CA MET A 416 -1.80 37.61 12.59
C MET A 416 -2.21 39.08 12.43
N ILE A 417 -3.05 39.43 11.44
CA ILE A 417 -3.60 40.79 11.29
C ILE A 417 -4.44 41.18 12.53
N GLY A 418 -5.21 40.23 13.07
CA GLY A 418 -6.07 40.43 14.25
C GLY A 418 -5.41 40.14 15.61
N ALA A 419 -4.12 39.80 15.64
CA ALA A 419 -3.40 39.40 16.86
C ALA A 419 -2.97 40.59 17.75
N THR A 420 -3.77 41.66 17.79
CA THR A 420 -3.43 42.99 18.33
C THR A 420 -3.52 43.11 19.87
N SER A 421 -3.44 41.99 20.59
CA SER A 421 -3.42 41.96 22.06
C SER A 421 -2.61 40.77 22.58
N THR A 422 -2.04 40.86 23.79
CA THR A 422 -1.20 39.81 24.39
C THR A 422 -1.83 38.40 24.34
N PRO A 423 -3.12 38.17 24.71
CA PRO A 423 -3.71 36.83 24.65
C PRO A 423 -3.86 36.32 23.21
N ALA A 424 -4.35 37.16 22.29
CA ALA A 424 -4.52 36.79 20.88
C ALA A 424 -3.18 36.49 20.21
N LEU A 425 -2.14 37.27 20.55
CA LEU A 425 -0.77 37.04 20.11
C LEU A 425 -0.23 35.71 20.62
N VAL A 426 -0.39 35.38 21.92
CA VAL A 426 0.05 34.08 22.46
C VAL A 426 -0.65 32.91 21.75
N VAL A 427 -1.96 33.00 21.48
CA VAL A 427 -2.68 31.99 20.69
C VAL A 427 -2.14 31.88 19.26
N PHE A 428 -1.83 33.01 18.62
CA PHE A 428 -1.18 33.03 17.29
C PHE A 428 0.20 32.36 17.32
N LEU A 429 1.08 32.72 18.27
CA LEU A 429 2.41 32.11 18.44
C LEU A 429 2.31 30.58 18.58
N VAL A 430 1.32 30.12 19.36
CA VAL A 430 1.07 28.70 19.61
C VAL A 430 0.67 27.97 18.33
N LEU A 431 -0.38 28.44 17.66
CA LEU A 431 -0.90 27.79 16.46
C LEU A 431 0.07 27.89 15.27
N PHE A 432 0.76 29.02 15.12
CA PHE A 432 1.71 29.23 14.03
C PHE A 432 2.97 28.37 14.20
N GLY A 433 3.50 28.23 15.42
CA GLY A 433 4.61 27.31 15.70
C GLY A 433 4.30 25.85 15.35
N ILE A 434 3.06 25.41 15.61
CA ILE A 434 2.59 24.08 15.20
C ILE A 434 2.49 23.98 13.67
N ALA A 435 1.81 24.93 13.02
CA ALA A 435 1.61 24.89 11.56
C ALA A 435 2.92 24.98 10.76
N GLN A 436 3.76 25.98 11.08
CA GLN A 436 5.07 26.21 10.46
C GLN A 436 6.03 25.04 10.72
N GLY A 437 6.07 24.53 11.94
CA GLY A 437 6.96 23.44 12.31
C GLY A 437 6.65 22.19 11.52
N GLY A 438 5.37 21.82 11.46
CA GLY A 438 4.89 20.68 10.71
C GLY A 438 5.14 20.85 9.21
N TRP A 439 4.79 22.01 8.66
CA TRP A 439 5.01 22.34 7.24
C TRP A 439 6.46 22.14 6.82
N ILE A 440 7.42 22.69 7.57
CA ILE A 440 8.86 22.58 7.25
C ILE A 440 9.37 21.13 7.32
N SER A 441 8.81 20.30 8.20
CA SER A 441 9.15 18.87 8.29
C SER A 441 8.72 18.11 7.03
N VAL A 442 7.47 18.34 6.62
CA VAL A 442 6.83 17.55 5.55
C VAL A 442 7.22 18.08 4.16
N SER A 443 7.46 19.37 3.98
CA SER A 443 7.81 19.98 2.69
C SER A 443 9.05 19.33 2.04
N ALA A 444 10.11 19.09 2.82
CA ALA A 444 11.31 18.36 2.40
C ALA A 444 10.98 16.94 1.92
N SER A 445 10.00 16.29 2.54
CA SER A 445 9.53 14.96 2.14
C SER A 445 8.68 14.99 0.87
N VAL A 446 7.93 16.07 0.60
CA VAL A 446 7.15 16.21 -0.66
C VAL A 446 8.07 16.13 -1.87
N PHE A 447 9.25 16.77 -1.85
CA PHE A 447 10.23 16.66 -2.93
C PHE A 447 10.68 15.21 -3.18
N MET A 448 10.85 14.42 -2.11
CA MET A 448 11.25 13.01 -2.24
C MET A 448 10.16 12.14 -2.87
N THR A 449 8.87 12.45 -2.68
CA THR A 449 7.74 11.69 -3.29
C THR A 449 7.59 11.92 -4.79
N LEU A 450 8.24 12.94 -5.36
CA LEU A 450 8.28 13.20 -6.81
C LEU A 450 9.21 12.25 -7.56
N ALA A 451 10.18 11.63 -6.89
CA ALA A 451 11.16 10.77 -7.54
C ALA A 451 10.53 9.46 -8.01
N ASN A 452 10.89 9.03 -9.22
CA ASN A 452 10.60 7.67 -9.69
C ASN A 452 11.56 6.68 -9.00
N ASP A 453 12.84 7.04 -8.99
CA ASP A 453 13.95 6.21 -8.53
C ASP A 453 14.74 6.88 -7.38
N VAL A 454 15.41 6.07 -6.56
CA VAL A 454 16.27 6.56 -5.45
C VAL A 454 17.37 7.53 -5.97
N SER A 455 17.84 7.32 -7.21
CA SER A 455 18.85 8.12 -7.89
C SER A 455 18.39 9.51 -8.35
N GLU A 456 17.09 9.81 -8.36
CA GLU A 456 16.58 11.16 -8.67
C GLU A 456 16.32 12.01 -7.40
N ILE A 457 16.45 11.44 -6.19
CA ILE A 457 15.99 12.07 -4.95
C ILE A 457 16.82 13.31 -4.57
N GLY A 458 18.15 13.25 -4.64
CA GLY A 458 19.01 14.40 -4.31
C GLY A 458 18.81 15.55 -5.29
N LEU A 459 18.77 15.27 -6.59
CA LEU A 459 18.49 16.26 -7.64
C LEU A 459 17.10 16.92 -7.50
N ARG A 460 16.02 16.14 -7.34
CA ARG A 460 14.66 16.72 -7.19
C ARG A 460 14.52 17.53 -5.90
N SER A 461 15.14 17.08 -4.80
CA SER A 461 15.21 17.84 -3.55
C SER A 461 16.04 19.12 -3.69
N GLY A 462 17.17 19.06 -4.43
CA GLY A 462 18.03 20.21 -4.70
C GLY A 462 17.36 21.30 -5.54
N ILE A 463 16.57 20.92 -6.56
CA ILE A 463 15.72 21.85 -7.31
C ILE A 463 14.64 22.45 -6.39
N GLY A 464 13.98 21.62 -5.59
CA GLY A 464 12.99 22.06 -4.61
C GLY A 464 13.53 23.11 -3.63
N PHE A 465 14.69 22.85 -3.03
CA PHE A 465 15.35 23.81 -2.13
C PHE A 465 15.87 25.05 -2.85
N PHE A 466 16.29 24.98 -4.13
CA PHE A 466 16.60 26.19 -4.91
C PHE A 466 15.39 27.13 -5.02
N PHE A 467 14.17 26.61 -5.17
CA PHE A 467 12.95 27.43 -5.09
C PHE A 467 12.69 27.98 -3.68
N VAL A 468 13.01 27.24 -2.61
CA VAL A 468 13.00 27.78 -1.23
C VAL A 468 13.99 28.94 -1.07
N ALA A 469 15.17 28.87 -1.72
CA ALA A 469 16.14 29.96 -1.74
C ALA A 469 15.54 31.25 -2.30
N LEU A 470 14.90 31.16 -3.46
CA LEU A 470 14.22 32.29 -4.11
C LEU A 470 13.11 32.85 -3.21
N ALA A 471 12.30 31.98 -2.58
CA ALA A 471 11.27 32.40 -1.63
C ALA A 471 11.85 33.18 -0.44
N THR A 472 12.95 32.70 0.16
CA THR A 472 13.64 33.42 1.27
C THR A 472 14.27 34.73 0.84
N LEU A 473 14.78 34.82 -0.40
CA LEU A 473 15.44 36.01 -0.91
C LEU A 473 14.47 37.17 -1.15
N ILE A 474 13.29 36.89 -1.75
CA ILE A 474 12.35 37.94 -2.16
C ILE A 474 11.27 38.23 -1.11
N GLY A 475 10.86 37.23 -0.31
CA GLY A 475 9.68 37.35 0.56
C GLY A 475 9.80 38.45 1.61
N SER A 476 10.93 38.48 2.33
CA SER A 476 11.16 39.46 3.40
C SER A 476 11.41 40.89 2.89
N PRO A 477 12.23 41.13 1.83
CA PRO A 477 12.34 42.47 1.25
C PRO A 477 11.02 43.02 0.69
N ILE A 478 10.20 42.20 0.02
CA ILE A 478 8.88 42.63 -0.46
C ILE A 478 7.96 42.99 0.72
N ALA A 479 7.90 42.14 1.75
CA ALA A 479 7.14 42.43 2.97
C ALA A 479 7.62 43.71 3.68
N GLY A 480 8.93 43.96 3.73
CA GLY A 480 9.51 45.19 4.27
C GLY A 480 9.15 46.44 3.45
N ALA A 481 9.23 46.35 2.12
CA ALA A 481 8.83 47.44 1.23
C ALA A 481 7.33 47.77 1.36
N LEU A 482 6.47 46.75 1.45
CA LEU A 482 5.05 46.91 1.72
C LEU A 482 4.81 47.58 3.08
N LEU A 483 5.49 47.13 4.15
CA LEU A 483 5.41 47.72 5.49
C LEU A 483 5.85 49.19 5.53
N THR A 484 6.85 49.57 4.73
CA THR A 484 7.28 50.97 4.56
C THR A 484 6.25 51.80 3.80
N ALA A 485 5.74 51.28 2.68
CA ALA A 485 4.72 51.96 1.86
C ALA A 485 3.38 52.18 2.59
N THR A 486 3.08 51.38 3.62
CA THR A 486 1.87 51.51 4.46
C THR A 486 2.13 52.15 5.82
N ASN A 487 3.19 52.96 5.96
CA ASN A 487 3.52 53.71 7.18
C ASN A 487 3.60 52.83 8.46
N GLY A 488 4.18 51.63 8.36
CA GLY A 488 4.33 50.71 9.50
C GLY A 488 3.08 49.87 9.80
N SER A 489 2.17 49.72 8.83
CA SER A 489 1.02 48.80 8.91
C SER A 489 1.34 47.43 8.30
N TYR A 490 1.40 46.40 9.14
CA TYR A 490 1.71 45.02 8.74
C TYR A 490 0.68 44.38 7.79
N VAL A 491 -0.51 44.97 7.62
CA VAL A 491 -1.64 44.39 6.88
C VAL A 491 -1.26 43.99 5.45
N ALA A 492 -0.60 44.86 4.69
CA ALA A 492 -0.23 44.57 3.30
C ALA A 492 0.78 43.41 3.19
N ALA A 493 1.79 43.38 4.07
CA ALA A 493 2.78 42.32 4.14
C ALA A 493 2.17 40.96 4.52
N LEU A 494 1.24 40.94 5.47
CA LEU A 494 0.52 39.74 5.91
C LEU A 494 -0.48 39.25 4.86
N CYS A 495 -1.18 40.15 4.16
CA CYS A 495 -2.05 39.79 3.04
C CYS A 495 -1.26 39.19 1.87
N PHE A 496 -0.10 39.75 1.53
CA PHE A 496 0.83 39.17 0.55
C PHE A 496 1.29 37.77 0.97
N GLY A 497 1.77 37.62 2.21
CA GLY A 497 2.21 36.32 2.75
C GLY A 497 1.08 35.28 2.77
N GLY A 498 -0.10 35.62 3.29
CA GLY A 498 -1.26 34.73 3.32
C GLY A 498 -1.70 34.29 1.92
N GLY A 499 -1.78 35.25 0.98
CA GLY A 499 -2.13 34.99 -0.42
C GLY A 499 -1.16 34.03 -1.12
N MET A 500 0.15 34.20 -0.91
CA MET A 500 1.17 33.31 -1.47
C MET A 500 1.07 31.86 -0.95
N ALA A 501 0.70 31.66 0.33
CA ALA A 501 0.42 30.33 0.85
C ALA A 501 -0.90 29.74 0.35
N MET A 502 -1.93 30.55 0.09
CA MET A 502 -3.18 30.05 -0.51
C MET A 502 -2.93 29.55 -1.94
N VAL A 503 -2.24 30.33 -2.77
CA VAL A 503 -1.82 29.90 -4.13
C VAL A 503 -0.92 28.66 -4.04
N GLY A 504 0.04 28.65 -3.11
CA GLY A 504 0.92 27.51 -2.88
C GLY A 504 0.17 26.22 -2.54
N THR A 505 -0.80 26.32 -1.63
CA THR A 505 -1.70 25.22 -1.23
C THR A 505 -2.51 24.68 -2.40
N VAL A 506 -3.07 25.57 -3.25
CA VAL A 506 -3.82 25.17 -4.44
C VAL A 506 -2.94 24.38 -5.43
N PHE A 507 -1.68 24.80 -5.64
CA PHE A 507 -0.75 24.05 -6.48
C PHE A 507 -0.42 22.66 -5.90
N LEU A 508 -0.27 22.53 -4.58
CA LEU A 508 -0.07 21.23 -3.91
C LEU A 508 -1.29 20.30 -4.04
N VAL A 509 -2.51 20.84 -4.02
CA VAL A 509 -3.75 20.07 -4.29
C VAL A 509 -3.76 19.52 -5.72
N PHE A 510 -3.43 20.36 -6.73
CA PHE A 510 -3.32 19.87 -8.11
C PHE A 510 -2.17 18.88 -8.30
N ALA A 511 -1.03 19.07 -7.62
CA ALA A 511 0.08 18.12 -7.64
C ALA A 511 -0.31 16.75 -7.05
N ARG A 512 -1.06 16.72 -5.93
CA ARG A 512 -1.63 15.49 -5.37
C ARG A 512 -2.53 14.79 -6.40
N GLY A 513 -3.44 15.52 -7.05
CA GLY A 513 -4.34 14.96 -8.05
C GLY A 513 -3.64 14.31 -9.26
N ILE A 514 -2.45 14.80 -9.64
CA ILE A 514 -1.62 14.18 -10.68
C ILE A 514 -0.81 12.99 -10.12
N GLN A 515 -0.29 13.10 -8.90
CA GLN A 515 0.48 12.03 -8.24
C GLN A 515 -0.37 10.78 -7.95
N VAL A 516 -1.64 10.94 -7.56
CA VAL A 516 -2.58 9.81 -7.37
C VAL A 516 -2.76 9.04 -8.67
N ARG A 517 -3.12 9.73 -9.77
CA ARG A 517 -3.29 9.11 -11.11
C ARG A 517 -2.08 8.33 -11.60
N ARG A 518 -0.86 8.73 -11.22
CA ARG A 518 0.38 8.02 -11.58
C ARG A 518 0.67 6.77 -10.74
N LYS A 519 0.03 6.60 -9.57
CA LYS A 519 0.39 5.58 -8.58
C LYS A 519 -0.72 4.58 -8.26
N THR A 520 -1.97 4.85 -8.67
CA THR A 520 -3.08 3.89 -8.57
C THR A 520 -3.58 3.48 -9.97
N PRO A 521 -3.69 2.18 -10.29
CA PRO A 521 -4.37 1.71 -11.52
C PRO A 521 -5.88 2.00 -11.59
N GLN A 522 -6.42 2.65 -10.56
CA GLN A 522 -7.85 2.75 -10.22
C GLN A 522 -8.58 3.91 -10.92
N GLU A 523 -8.10 4.42 -12.07
CA GLU A 523 -8.72 5.60 -12.72
C GLU A 523 -10.22 5.41 -13.04
N SER A 524 -10.65 4.16 -13.18
CA SER A 524 -12.02 3.70 -13.42
C SER A 524 -12.96 3.66 -12.21
N TRP A 525 -12.43 3.52 -10.98
CA TRP A 525 -13.24 3.11 -9.83
C TRP A 525 -14.32 4.14 -9.47
N PRO A 526 -15.61 3.77 -9.37
CA PRO A 526 -16.61 4.64 -8.76
C PRO A 526 -16.40 4.70 -7.24
N ILE A 527 -16.78 5.82 -6.61
CA ILE A 527 -16.69 6.02 -5.15
C ILE A 527 -17.41 4.91 -4.38
N SER A 528 -18.47 4.32 -4.93
CA SER A 528 -19.18 3.17 -4.35
C SER A 528 -18.29 1.93 -4.21
N ILE A 529 -17.37 1.67 -5.14
CA ILE A 529 -16.43 0.54 -5.07
C ILE A 529 -15.31 0.86 -4.07
N ALA A 530 -14.71 2.04 -4.13
CA ALA A 530 -13.69 2.47 -3.18
C ALA A 530 -14.20 2.45 -1.72
N LEU A 531 -15.46 2.86 -1.50
CA LEU A 531 -16.11 2.81 -0.20
C LEU A 531 -16.48 1.37 0.20
N PHE A 532 -16.98 0.56 -0.73
CA PHE A 532 -17.29 -0.85 -0.48
C PHE A 532 -16.05 -1.63 -0.05
N THR A 533 -14.94 -1.54 -0.79
CA THR A 533 -13.70 -2.28 -0.48
C THR A 533 -13.11 -1.82 0.86
N ALA A 534 -13.09 -0.52 1.13
CA ALA A 534 -12.63 0.03 2.41
C ALA A 534 -13.51 -0.42 3.60
N LEU A 535 -14.84 -0.40 3.46
CA LEU A 535 -15.76 -0.85 4.51
C LEU A 535 -15.70 -2.37 4.73
N ALA A 536 -15.60 -3.16 3.66
CA ALA A 536 -15.49 -4.62 3.74
C ALA A 536 -14.20 -5.05 4.46
N ARG A 537 -13.04 -4.48 4.07
CA ARG A 537 -11.77 -4.67 4.80
C ARG A 537 -11.89 -4.27 6.26
N TYR A 538 -12.44 -3.08 6.54
CA TYR A 538 -12.57 -2.58 7.90
C TYR A 538 -13.43 -3.51 8.78
N GLN A 539 -14.58 -3.95 8.27
CA GLN A 539 -15.46 -4.89 8.99
C GLN A 539 -14.81 -6.24 9.23
N ALA A 540 -14.12 -6.81 8.24
CA ALA A 540 -13.42 -8.09 8.41
C ALA A 540 -12.28 -7.98 9.43
N ALA A 541 -11.44 -6.95 9.31
CA ALA A 541 -10.33 -6.69 10.24
C ALA A 541 -10.82 -6.40 11.67
N SER A 542 -11.88 -5.60 11.83
CA SER A 542 -12.47 -5.34 13.15
C SER A 542 -13.07 -6.60 13.76
N SER A 543 -13.79 -7.41 12.98
CA SER A 543 -14.37 -8.66 13.48
C SER A 543 -13.31 -9.70 13.85
N ALA A 544 -12.17 -9.77 13.13
CA ALA A 544 -11.06 -10.64 13.50
C ALA A 544 -10.35 -10.16 14.78
N ALA A 545 -10.09 -8.85 14.91
CA ALA A 545 -9.50 -8.27 16.11
C ALA A 545 -10.40 -8.43 17.34
N GLU A 546 -11.71 -8.20 17.20
CA GLU A 546 -12.69 -8.37 18.27
C GLU A 546 -12.79 -9.84 18.72
N ARG A 547 -12.80 -10.80 17.79
CA ARG A 547 -12.71 -12.24 18.14
C ARG A 547 -11.45 -12.54 18.94
N ARG A 548 -10.27 -12.12 18.46
CA ARG A 548 -8.98 -12.40 19.13
C ARG A 548 -8.88 -11.76 20.52
N LEU A 549 -9.54 -10.63 20.77
CA LEU A 549 -9.59 -9.97 22.08
C LEU A 549 -10.63 -10.59 23.04
N ASN A 550 -11.77 -11.03 22.51
CA ASN A 550 -12.91 -11.51 23.31
C ASN A 550 -13.03 -13.04 23.38
N HIS A 551 -12.04 -13.80 22.88
CA HIS A 551 -12.06 -15.27 22.89
C HIS A 551 -11.81 -15.83 24.30
N ASP A 552 -12.88 -16.01 25.06
CA ASP A 552 -12.90 -16.76 26.32
C ASP A 552 -12.59 -18.25 26.08
N PRO A 553 -11.44 -18.80 26.52
CA PRO A 553 -11.08 -20.19 26.28
C PRO A 553 -12.01 -21.21 26.97
N SER A 554 -12.81 -20.79 27.95
CA SER A 554 -13.80 -21.65 28.61
C SER A 554 -15.11 -21.81 27.83
N LYS A 555 -15.31 -21.02 26.77
CA LYS A 555 -16.51 -21.05 25.92
C LYS A 555 -16.13 -21.38 24.47
N PRO A 556 -15.93 -22.66 24.12
CA PRO A 556 -15.53 -23.05 22.78
C PRO A 556 -16.54 -22.55 21.73
N LEU A 557 -16.02 -21.84 20.73
CA LEU A 557 -16.80 -21.33 19.61
C LEU A 557 -17.25 -22.49 18.71
N ASP A 558 -18.57 -22.62 18.48
CA ASP A 558 -19.15 -23.51 17.48
C ASP A 558 -18.98 -22.90 16.08
N PRO A 559 -18.06 -23.41 15.22
CA PRO A 559 -17.76 -22.76 13.95
C PRO A 559 -18.87 -22.98 12.92
N ALA A 560 -19.59 -24.11 13.00
CA ALA A 560 -20.70 -24.44 12.10
C ALA A 560 -21.86 -23.45 12.31
N ARG A 561 -22.29 -23.25 13.56
CA ARG A 561 -23.36 -22.30 13.91
C ARG A 561 -22.99 -20.85 13.57
N VAL A 562 -21.72 -20.46 13.70
CA VAL A 562 -21.24 -19.13 13.29
C VAL A 562 -21.23 -18.96 11.77
N MET A 563 -20.83 -19.98 11.01
CA MET A 563 -20.89 -19.95 9.54
C MET A 563 -22.33 -19.95 9.03
N GLN A 564 -23.23 -20.78 9.58
CA GLN A 564 -24.66 -20.76 9.25
C GLN A 564 -25.31 -19.40 9.52
N ALA A 565 -25.01 -18.77 10.66
CA ALA A 565 -25.49 -17.42 10.97
C ALA A 565 -24.92 -16.37 10.00
N SER A 566 -23.70 -16.55 9.51
CA SER A 566 -23.04 -15.68 8.53
C SER A 566 -23.64 -15.83 7.13
N ARG A 567 -23.83 -17.07 6.64
CA ARG A 567 -24.53 -17.39 5.39
C ARG A 567 -25.91 -16.73 5.35
N LYS A 568 -26.74 -16.99 6.38
CA LYS A 568 -28.10 -16.44 6.51
C LYS A 568 -28.15 -14.91 6.61
N ARG A 569 -27.06 -14.26 7.03
CA ARG A 569 -26.91 -12.79 7.04
C ARG A 569 -26.56 -12.27 5.64
N LEU A 570 -25.60 -12.91 4.97
CA LEU A 570 -25.16 -12.54 3.62
C LEU A 570 -26.27 -12.72 2.59
N GLU A 571 -26.98 -13.84 2.58
CA GLU A 571 -28.11 -14.06 1.66
C GLU A 571 -29.17 -12.95 1.78
N ARG A 572 -29.57 -12.59 3.01
CA ARG A 572 -30.51 -11.48 3.25
C ARG A 572 -29.98 -10.15 2.75
N TRP A 573 -28.70 -9.85 2.98
CA TRP A 573 -28.07 -8.59 2.57
C TRP A 573 -27.92 -8.49 1.05
N MET A 574 -27.64 -9.60 0.36
CA MET A 574 -27.52 -9.68 -1.11
C MET A 574 -28.87 -9.87 -1.83
N GLY A 575 -29.99 -10.00 -1.11
CA GLY A 575 -31.33 -10.18 -1.68
C GLY A 575 -31.63 -11.59 -2.20
N GLY A 576 -30.92 -12.61 -1.69
CA GLY A 576 -31.11 -14.01 -2.01
C GLY A 576 -32.54 -14.49 -1.74
N GLY A 577 -33.15 -15.12 -2.75
CA GLY A 577 -34.52 -15.64 -2.72
C GLY A 577 -35.40 -15.13 -3.87
N GLY A 578 -35.15 -13.92 -4.37
CA GLY A 578 -35.88 -13.35 -5.51
C GLY A 578 -35.43 -13.89 -6.88
N GLN A 579 -36.30 -13.78 -7.89
CA GLN A 579 -35.96 -14.02 -9.30
C GLN A 579 -35.04 -12.90 -9.83
N PRO A 580 -33.93 -13.18 -10.55
CA PRO A 580 -32.96 -12.16 -10.99
C PRO A 580 -33.55 -11.18 -11.99
N LYS A 581 -33.19 -9.88 -11.90
CA LYS A 581 -33.87 -8.79 -12.65
C LYS A 581 -33.90 -8.97 -14.18
N GLY A 582 -32.95 -9.71 -14.76
CA GLY A 582 -32.84 -9.95 -16.20
C GLY A 582 -33.21 -11.35 -16.67
N GLY A 583 -33.76 -12.22 -15.83
CA GLY A 583 -33.99 -13.62 -16.20
C GLY A 583 -34.85 -14.40 -15.21
N ALA A 584 -34.78 -15.73 -15.32
CA ALA A 584 -35.51 -16.66 -14.45
C ALA A 584 -34.61 -17.78 -13.92
N VAL A 585 -35.07 -18.37 -12.82
CA VAL A 585 -34.46 -19.45 -12.06
C VAL A 585 -35.49 -20.53 -11.79
N TRP A 586 -35.09 -21.79 -11.95
CA TRP A 586 -35.81 -22.97 -11.50
C TRP A 586 -34.95 -23.71 -10.48
N GLU A 587 -35.40 -23.76 -9.22
CA GLU A 587 -34.74 -24.56 -8.16
C GLU A 587 -35.11 -26.04 -8.33
N ILE A 588 -34.11 -26.93 -8.31
CA ILE A 588 -34.24 -28.39 -8.40
C ILE A 588 -33.47 -29.07 -7.26
N GLU A 589 -33.73 -30.37 -7.07
CA GLU A 589 -32.89 -31.24 -6.24
C GLU A 589 -32.25 -32.34 -7.10
N ILE A 590 -30.95 -32.56 -6.91
CA ILE A 590 -30.15 -33.59 -7.59
C ILE A 590 -29.97 -34.76 -6.63
N GLY A 591 -30.38 -35.96 -7.04
CA GLY A 591 -30.22 -37.19 -6.26
C GLY A 591 -28.81 -37.75 -6.35
N VAL A 592 -28.21 -37.98 -5.18
CA VAL A 592 -26.89 -38.61 -5.04
C VAL A 592 -27.08 -40.11 -4.88
N ARG A 593 -26.79 -40.83 -5.96
CA ARG A 593 -26.67 -42.29 -5.96
C ARG A 593 -25.21 -42.66 -5.70
N LYS A 594 -24.98 -43.78 -5.02
CA LYS A 594 -23.68 -44.45 -5.02
C LYS A 594 -23.30 -44.82 -6.44
N ARG A 595 -22.13 -44.41 -6.92
CA ARG A 595 -21.68 -44.63 -8.33
C ARG A 595 -20.34 -45.37 -8.43
N GLU A 596 -19.87 -45.96 -7.35
CA GLU A 596 -18.57 -46.67 -7.24
C GLU A 596 -17.41 -45.76 -7.66
N LEU A 597 -17.44 -44.53 -7.14
CA LEU A 597 -16.39 -43.53 -7.33
C LEU A 597 -15.08 -43.97 -6.65
N LYS A 598 -13.96 -43.43 -7.13
CA LYS A 598 -12.62 -43.95 -6.86
C LYS A 598 -11.67 -42.87 -6.38
N GLY A 599 -10.45 -43.28 -6.02
CA GLY A 599 -9.39 -42.37 -5.61
C GLY A 599 -9.82 -41.56 -4.38
N VAL A 600 -9.79 -40.23 -4.48
CA VAL A 600 -10.16 -39.35 -3.36
C VAL A 600 -11.64 -39.46 -2.96
N LEU A 601 -12.52 -39.94 -3.84
CA LEU A 601 -13.97 -39.99 -3.59
C LEU A 601 -14.47 -41.35 -3.12
N GLU A 602 -13.61 -42.38 -3.08
CA GLU A 602 -14.01 -43.75 -2.75
C GLU A 602 -14.65 -43.87 -1.36
N GLU A 603 -14.04 -43.28 -0.32
CA GLU A 603 -14.59 -43.30 1.04
C GLU A 603 -15.95 -42.59 1.12
N VAL A 604 -16.08 -41.41 0.51
CA VAL A 604 -17.32 -40.61 0.61
C VAL A 604 -18.48 -41.14 -0.24
N ASP A 605 -18.22 -41.73 -1.41
CA ASP A 605 -19.24 -42.43 -2.21
C ASP A 605 -19.62 -43.77 -1.57
N SER A 606 -18.70 -44.43 -0.86
CA SER A 606 -18.99 -45.69 -0.15
C SER A 606 -20.11 -45.55 0.88
N LEU A 607 -20.25 -44.35 1.46
CA LEU A 607 -21.25 -43.99 2.48
C LEU A 607 -22.62 -43.60 1.90
N GLU A 608 -22.72 -43.31 0.59
CA GLU A 608 -23.99 -42.92 -0.03
C GLU A 608 -24.92 -44.14 -0.18
N ASN A 609 -26.19 -43.96 0.17
CA ASN A 609 -27.21 -45.01 0.11
C ASN A 609 -28.27 -44.79 -1.00
N GLY A 610 -28.19 -43.66 -1.73
CA GLY A 610 -29.17 -43.26 -2.74
C GLY A 610 -30.30 -42.34 -2.26
N GLU A 611 -30.42 -42.09 -0.96
CA GLU A 611 -31.49 -41.24 -0.38
C GLU A 611 -31.12 -39.75 -0.35
N ARG A 612 -29.83 -39.40 -0.44
CA ARG A 612 -29.36 -38.02 -0.29
C ARG A 612 -29.67 -37.19 -1.53
N THR A 613 -30.21 -35.99 -1.33
CA THR A 613 -30.27 -34.94 -2.36
C THR A 613 -29.39 -33.74 -1.98
N PHE A 614 -29.06 -32.92 -2.97
CA PHE A 614 -28.61 -31.54 -2.77
C PHE A 614 -29.27 -30.60 -3.78
N LYS A 615 -29.23 -29.29 -3.53
CA LYS A 615 -29.98 -28.31 -4.33
C LYS A 615 -29.15 -27.79 -5.49
N ALA A 616 -29.85 -27.44 -6.56
CA ALA A 616 -29.25 -26.72 -7.68
C ALA A 616 -30.26 -25.76 -8.31
N GLU A 617 -29.75 -24.80 -9.07
CA GLU A 617 -30.54 -23.77 -9.73
C GLU A 617 -30.22 -23.74 -11.22
N TRP A 618 -31.20 -24.11 -12.05
CA TRP A 618 -31.17 -23.75 -13.46
C TRP A 618 -31.43 -22.25 -13.59
N VAL A 619 -30.59 -21.53 -14.32
CA VAL A 619 -30.64 -20.08 -14.54
C VAL A 619 -30.54 -19.77 -16.02
N ALA A 620 -31.43 -18.91 -16.52
CA ALA A 620 -31.37 -18.39 -17.88
C ALA A 620 -31.69 -16.89 -17.95
N HIS A 621 -30.95 -16.17 -18.81
CA HIS A 621 -31.28 -14.79 -19.17
C HIS A 621 -32.58 -14.72 -19.99
N ARG A 622 -33.37 -13.64 -19.83
CA ARG A 622 -34.67 -13.47 -20.48
C ARG A 622 -34.63 -13.68 -22.00
N SER A 623 -33.54 -13.31 -22.66
CA SER A 623 -33.39 -13.42 -24.12
C SER A 623 -33.48 -14.87 -24.64
N LEU A 624 -33.14 -15.86 -23.80
CA LEU A 624 -33.28 -17.28 -24.13
C LEU A 624 -34.73 -17.78 -23.98
N LEU A 625 -35.53 -17.07 -23.17
CA LEU A 625 -36.88 -17.44 -22.77
C LEU A 625 -37.93 -16.73 -23.64
N THR A 626 -37.64 -15.49 -24.07
CA THR A 626 -38.46 -14.69 -24.99
C THR A 626 -38.20 -14.97 -26.47
N GLY A 627 -37.16 -15.75 -26.80
CA GLY A 627 -36.75 -16.04 -28.18
C GLY A 627 -35.90 -14.96 -28.86
N GLU A 628 -35.48 -13.90 -28.14
CA GLU A 628 -34.52 -12.89 -28.63
C GLU A 628 -33.17 -13.49 -29.08
N LYS A 629 -32.78 -14.63 -28.49
CA LYS A 629 -31.66 -15.48 -28.90
C LYS A 629 -32.11 -16.94 -28.86
N LYS A 630 -31.71 -17.76 -29.84
CA LYS A 630 -31.79 -19.22 -29.67
C LYS A 630 -30.83 -19.64 -28.55
N PRO A 631 -31.24 -20.50 -27.60
CA PRO A 631 -30.31 -21.13 -26.66
C PRO A 631 -29.25 -21.99 -27.38
N GLU A 632 -28.04 -22.00 -26.85
CA GLU A 632 -26.99 -22.94 -27.25
C GLU A 632 -27.35 -24.39 -26.84
N GLN A 633 -26.74 -25.37 -27.50
CA GLN A 633 -26.75 -26.77 -27.02
C GLN A 633 -25.75 -27.01 -25.86
N LYS A 634 -25.02 -25.97 -25.45
CA LYS A 634 -24.09 -25.98 -24.31
C LYS A 634 -24.80 -25.65 -23.00
N VAL A 635 -24.33 -26.25 -21.92
CA VAL A 635 -24.69 -25.90 -20.54
C VAL A 635 -23.46 -25.48 -19.75
N ILE A 636 -23.64 -24.63 -18.72
CA ILE A 636 -22.57 -24.25 -17.79
C ILE A 636 -22.89 -24.84 -16.42
N LEU A 637 -22.08 -25.79 -15.95
CA LEU A 637 -22.09 -26.23 -14.55
C LEU A 637 -21.32 -25.20 -13.72
N TYR A 638 -22.00 -24.52 -12.80
CA TYR A 638 -21.43 -23.43 -12.00
C TYR A 638 -21.29 -23.78 -10.53
N ALA A 639 -20.09 -23.61 -9.97
CA ALA A 639 -19.84 -23.66 -8.53
C ALA A 639 -19.56 -22.25 -8.00
N HIS A 640 -20.24 -21.86 -6.92
CA HIS A 640 -20.09 -20.53 -6.34
C HIS A 640 -18.87 -20.39 -5.42
N GLY A 641 -18.33 -19.17 -5.33
CA GLY A 641 -17.30 -18.81 -4.35
C GLY A 641 -17.82 -18.65 -2.92
N GLY A 642 -17.01 -18.00 -2.09
CA GLY A 642 -17.27 -17.88 -0.64
C GLY A 642 -16.39 -18.77 0.23
N ALA A 643 -15.15 -19.06 -0.19
CA ALA A 643 -14.14 -19.76 0.60
C ALA A 643 -14.62 -21.09 1.22
N TYR A 644 -15.38 -21.88 0.46
CA TYR A 644 -16.06 -23.13 0.87
C TYR A 644 -16.99 -23.03 2.09
N THR A 645 -17.22 -21.84 2.64
CA THR A 645 -17.79 -21.64 3.98
C THR A 645 -18.98 -20.69 3.99
N LEU A 646 -19.14 -19.87 2.93
CA LEU A 646 -20.14 -18.81 2.79
C LEU A 646 -20.81 -18.85 1.41
N LEU A 647 -21.83 -18.01 1.24
CA LEU A 647 -22.61 -17.81 0.01
C LEU A 647 -23.44 -19.06 -0.42
N SER A 648 -24.10 -18.96 -1.57
CA SER A 648 -25.01 -19.96 -2.16
C SER A 648 -25.30 -19.61 -3.64
N PRO A 649 -25.93 -20.47 -4.46
CA PRO A 649 -26.43 -20.10 -5.79
C PRO A 649 -27.33 -18.85 -5.77
N LYS A 650 -28.11 -18.67 -4.69
CA LYS A 650 -29.06 -17.56 -4.52
C LYS A 650 -28.39 -16.19 -4.48
N THR A 651 -27.16 -16.11 -3.96
CA THR A 651 -26.33 -14.89 -3.99
C THR A 651 -25.72 -14.61 -5.37
N HIS A 652 -25.55 -15.63 -6.21
CA HIS A 652 -24.90 -15.53 -7.53
C HIS A 652 -25.87 -15.30 -8.69
N ARG A 653 -27.19 -15.52 -8.52
CA ARG A 653 -28.25 -15.36 -9.55
C ARG A 653 -28.08 -14.14 -10.47
N ALA A 654 -27.59 -13.00 -9.97
CA ALA A 654 -27.33 -11.81 -10.77
C ALA A 654 -26.16 -11.97 -11.76
N LEU A 655 -25.04 -12.54 -11.33
CA LEU A 655 -23.86 -12.86 -12.15
C LEU A 655 -24.20 -13.94 -13.18
N LEU A 656 -24.83 -15.03 -12.74
CA LEU A 656 -25.21 -16.16 -13.61
C LEU A 656 -26.17 -15.73 -14.73
N CYS A 657 -27.07 -14.80 -14.41
CA CYS A 657 -27.97 -14.18 -15.39
C CYS A 657 -27.23 -13.34 -16.46
N GLN A 658 -26.04 -12.80 -16.16
CA GLN A 658 -25.18 -12.16 -17.18
C GLN A 658 -24.32 -13.17 -17.93
N ILE A 659 -23.79 -14.20 -17.25
CA ILE A 659 -23.04 -15.28 -17.91
C ILE A 659 -23.93 -15.97 -18.96
N SER A 660 -25.17 -16.31 -18.62
CA SER A 660 -26.17 -16.85 -19.56
C SER A 660 -26.48 -15.89 -20.72
N LYS A 661 -26.54 -14.57 -20.46
CA LYS A 661 -26.78 -13.53 -21.48
C LYS A 661 -25.68 -13.48 -22.54
N GLU A 662 -24.41 -13.51 -22.15
CA GLU A 662 -23.28 -13.35 -23.07
C GLU A 662 -22.88 -14.65 -23.79
N THR A 663 -22.91 -15.77 -23.06
CA THR A 663 -22.61 -17.10 -23.60
C THR A 663 -23.73 -17.69 -24.45
N GLY A 664 -24.99 -17.37 -24.15
CA GLY A 664 -26.18 -18.00 -24.75
C GLY A 664 -26.55 -19.36 -24.15
N ALA A 665 -25.82 -19.81 -23.12
CA ALA A 665 -26.02 -21.09 -22.46
C ALA A 665 -27.02 -21.03 -21.28
N ARG A 666 -27.56 -22.20 -20.93
CA ARG A 666 -28.25 -22.45 -19.66
C ARG A 666 -27.20 -22.70 -18.58
N VAL A 667 -27.40 -22.16 -17.38
CA VAL A 667 -26.46 -22.34 -16.26
C VAL A 667 -27.11 -23.22 -15.20
N LEU A 668 -26.47 -24.30 -14.77
CA LEU A 668 -26.84 -25.10 -13.61
C LEU A 668 -25.89 -24.76 -12.45
N SER A 669 -26.37 -24.02 -11.46
CA SER A 669 -25.57 -23.62 -10.29
C SER A 669 -25.83 -24.53 -9.10
N ILE A 670 -24.79 -25.11 -8.51
CA ILE A 670 -24.93 -26.12 -7.45
C ILE A 670 -24.78 -25.54 -6.04
N ASP A 671 -25.69 -25.94 -5.14
CA ASP A 671 -25.67 -25.65 -3.70
C ASP A 671 -24.88 -26.77 -3.00
N TYR A 672 -23.57 -26.80 -3.25
CA TYR A 672 -22.68 -27.85 -2.77
C TYR A 672 -22.50 -27.77 -1.24
N ARG A 673 -22.22 -28.90 -0.56
CA ARG A 673 -22.08 -28.90 0.90
C ARG A 673 -20.92 -27.99 1.33
N LEU A 674 -21.19 -27.09 2.28
CA LEU A 674 -20.25 -26.11 2.79
C LEU A 674 -19.58 -26.55 4.10
N SER A 675 -18.41 -25.98 4.35
CA SER A 675 -17.59 -26.18 5.54
C SER A 675 -17.97 -25.21 6.66
N PRO A 676 -17.85 -25.62 7.94
CA PRO A 676 -17.23 -26.87 8.41
C PRO A 676 -18.14 -28.12 8.43
N GLU A 677 -19.42 -28.02 8.06
CA GLU A 677 -20.36 -29.17 8.13
C GLU A 677 -20.01 -30.31 7.17
N THR A 678 -19.36 -30.00 6.04
CA THR A 678 -18.52 -30.96 5.33
C THR A 678 -17.08 -30.46 5.26
N LYS A 679 -16.15 -31.36 5.02
CA LYS A 679 -14.74 -31.04 4.76
C LYS A 679 -14.32 -31.64 3.42
N PHE A 680 -13.16 -31.24 2.89
CA PHE A 680 -12.57 -31.89 1.72
C PHE A 680 -12.55 -33.42 1.93
N PRO A 681 -13.06 -34.24 0.98
CA PRO A 681 -13.45 -33.92 -0.40
C PRO A 681 -14.98 -33.77 -0.63
N GLY A 682 -15.80 -33.57 0.39
CA GLY A 682 -17.27 -33.62 0.30
C GLY A 682 -17.91 -32.68 -0.74
N ALA A 683 -17.38 -31.47 -0.93
CA ALA A 683 -17.83 -30.56 -1.98
C ALA A 683 -17.50 -31.05 -3.40
N LEU A 684 -16.34 -31.71 -3.59
CA LEU A 684 -15.92 -32.31 -4.87
C LEU A 684 -16.84 -33.49 -5.22
N HIS A 685 -17.28 -34.27 -4.24
CA HIS A 685 -18.28 -35.32 -4.43
C HIS A 685 -19.61 -34.77 -4.98
N ASP A 686 -20.08 -33.63 -4.47
CA ASP A 686 -21.31 -33.00 -4.95
C ASP A 686 -21.14 -32.42 -6.35
N ALA A 687 -19.97 -31.85 -6.68
CA ALA A 687 -19.62 -31.39 -8.02
C ALA A 687 -19.55 -32.53 -9.05
N VAL A 688 -18.94 -33.66 -8.69
CA VAL A 688 -18.94 -34.89 -9.51
C VAL A 688 -20.35 -35.44 -9.66
N SER A 689 -21.16 -35.45 -8.58
CA SER A 689 -22.56 -35.86 -8.63
C SER A 689 -23.39 -35.00 -9.61
N ALA A 690 -23.15 -33.69 -9.65
CA ALA A 690 -23.80 -32.78 -10.60
C ALA A 690 -23.37 -33.00 -12.06
N TYR A 691 -22.07 -33.27 -12.28
CA TYR A 691 -21.57 -33.65 -13.61
C TYR A 691 -22.17 -34.98 -14.09
N LEU A 692 -22.28 -35.97 -13.20
CA LEU A 692 -22.89 -37.28 -13.52
C LEU A 692 -24.41 -37.19 -13.69
N TYR A 693 -25.08 -36.24 -13.03
CA TYR A 693 -26.48 -35.89 -13.32
C TYR A 693 -26.64 -35.31 -14.73
N LEU A 694 -25.82 -34.32 -15.12
CA LEU A 694 -25.86 -33.75 -16.47
C LEU A 694 -25.59 -34.82 -17.55
N THR A 695 -24.61 -35.69 -17.35
CA THR A 695 -24.16 -36.64 -18.37
C THR A 695 -24.93 -37.96 -18.41
N GLN A 696 -25.41 -38.49 -17.28
CA GLN A 696 -26.04 -39.82 -17.19
C GLN A 696 -27.55 -39.77 -16.88
N ASP A 697 -28.04 -38.69 -16.29
CA ASP A 697 -29.48 -38.53 -15.95
C ASP A 697 -30.21 -37.58 -16.92
N LEU A 698 -29.48 -36.76 -17.69
CA LEU A 698 -30.03 -35.85 -18.72
C LEU A 698 -29.46 -36.08 -20.14
N ASP A 699 -28.62 -37.11 -20.34
CA ASP A 699 -27.98 -37.45 -21.62
C ASP A 699 -27.20 -36.30 -22.30
N ILE A 700 -26.68 -35.32 -21.55
CA ILE A 700 -25.88 -34.21 -22.11
C ILE A 700 -24.43 -34.69 -22.35
N PRO A 701 -23.90 -34.66 -23.59
CA PRO A 701 -22.51 -35.04 -23.85
C PRO A 701 -21.53 -34.17 -23.07
N ALA A 702 -20.47 -34.76 -22.51
CA ALA A 702 -19.52 -34.04 -21.67
C ALA A 702 -18.85 -32.86 -22.41
N GLY A 703 -18.59 -32.99 -23.72
CA GLY A 703 -18.09 -31.90 -24.57
C GLY A 703 -19.04 -30.69 -24.71
N ASN A 704 -20.34 -30.85 -24.41
CA ASN A 704 -21.32 -29.77 -24.36
C ASN A 704 -21.41 -29.08 -22.99
N ILE A 705 -20.78 -29.64 -21.96
CA ILE A 705 -20.72 -29.06 -20.61
C ILE A 705 -19.49 -28.14 -20.54
N LEU A 706 -19.71 -26.86 -20.25
CA LEU A 706 -18.69 -25.96 -19.73
C LEU A 706 -18.72 -26.00 -18.20
N VAL A 707 -17.58 -25.89 -17.55
CA VAL A 707 -17.53 -25.67 -16.09
C VAL A 707 -17.14 -24.24 -15.78
N SER A 708 -17.66 -23.68 -14.69
CA SER A 708 -17.32 -22.31 -14.27
C SER A 708 -17.46 -22.14 -12.77
N GLY A 709 -16.71 -21.20 -12.21
CA GLY A 709 -16.86 -20.84 -10.82
C GLY A 709 -15.96 -19.69 -10.43
N ASP A 710 -16.34 -19.02 -9.34
CA ASP A 710 -15.60 -17.91 -8.76
C ASP A 710 -14.89 -18.31 -7.46
N SER A 711 -13.72 -17.74 -7.17
CA SER A 711 -13.02 -17.97 -5.89
C SER A 711 -12.84 -19.47 -5.59
N ALA A 712 -13.30 -19.95 -4.43
CA ALA A 712 -13.37 -21.37 -4.07
C ALA A 712 -14.20 -22.25 -5.03
N GLY A 713 -15.22 -21.70 -5.67
CA GLY A 713 -15.98 -22.39 -6.72
C GLY A 713 -15.14 -22.60 -7.99
N GLY A 714 -14.28 -21.63 -8.32
CA GLY A 714 -13.28 -21.75 -9.39
C GLY A 714 -12.23 -22.84 -9.11
N ASN A 715 -11.82 -23.00 -7.85
CA ASN A 715 -11.04 -24.16 -7.41
C ASN A 715 -11.85 -25.45 -7.53
N LEU A 716 -13.09 -25.49 -7.03
CA LEU A 716 -13.94 -26.67 -7.05
C LEU A 716 -14.15 -27.25 -8.46
N VAL A 717 -14.36 -26.41 -9.48
CA VAL A 717 -14.44 -26.89 -10.87
C VAL A 717 -13.07 -27.28 -11.45
N THR A 718 -11.98 -26.73 -10.94
CA THR A 718 -10.61 -27.17 -11.29
C THR A 718 -10.33 -28.56 -10.71
N ALA A 719 -10.69 -28.80 -9.44
CA ALA A 719 -10.64 -30.09 -8.79
C ALA A 719 -11.54 -31.13 -9.50
N LEU A 720 -12.73 -30.73 -9.97
CA LEU A 720 -13.60 -31.57 -10.79
C LEU A 720 -12.91 -32.01 -12.09
N MET A 721 -12.34 -31.07 -12.86
CA MET A 721 -11.64 -31.44 -14.12
C MET A 721 -10.44 -32.36 -13.87
N LEU A 722 -9.67 -32.13 -12.81
CA LEU A 722 -8.54 -32.99 -12.42
C LEU A 722 -9.03 -34.40 -12.07
N TYR A 723 -10.06 -34.52 -11.22
CA TYR A 723 -10.67 -35.81 -10.87
C TYR A 723 -11.22 -36.56 -12.11
N LEU A 724 -11.92 -35.86 -13.02
CA LEU A 724 -12.43 -36.46 -14.26
C LEU A 724 -11.30 -37.02 -15.13
N ARG A 725 -10.15 -36.33 -15.20
CA ARG A 725 -8.97 -36.82 -15.94
C ARG A 725 -8.36 -38.05 -15.24
N ASP A 726 -8.13 -37.95 -13.94
CA ASP A 726 -7.37 -38.94 -13.19
C ASP A 726 -8.12 -40.28 -13.09
N GLU A 727 -9.45 -40.24 -12.92
CA GLU A 727 -10.34 -41.42 -12.99
C GLU A 727 -10.83 -41.75 -14.41
N LYS A 728 -10.29 -41.07 -15.44
CA LYS A 728 -10.54 -41.34 -16.88
C LYS A 728 -12.01 -41.27 -17.32
N LEU A 729 -12.77 -40.41 -16.66
CA LEU A 729 -14.13 -40.06 -17.06
C LEU A 729 -14.09 -39.08 -18.27
N PRO A 730 -15.16 -38.98 -19.06
CA PRO A 730 -15.20 -38.03 -20.18
C PRO A 730 -14.95 -36.60 -19.71
N GLN A 731 -14.15 -35.83 -20.46
CA GLN A 731 -13.84 -34.45 -20.08
C GLN A 731 -14.93 -33.47 -20.49
N VAL A 732 -15.04 -32.40 -19.70
CA VAL A 732 -15.90 -31.26 -19.99
C VAL A 732 -15.32 -30.44 -21.15
N GLY A 733 -16.17 -29.74 -21.90
CA GLY A 733 -15.77 -29.02 -23.10
C GLY A 733 -14.85 -27.81 -22.89
N GLY A 734 -14.71 -27.30 -21.66
CA GLY A 734 -13.85 -26.17 -21.31
C GLY A 734 -14.23 -25.53 -19.97
N ALA A 735 -13.40 -24.62 -19.48
CA ALA A 735 -13.59 -23.95 -18.18
C ALA A 735 -13.52 -22.42 -18.23
N ILE A 736 -14.31 -21.78 -17.36
CA ILE A 736 -14.35 -20.33 -17.15
C ILE A 736 -14.13 -20.05 -15.66
N LEU A 737 -12.89 -19.75 -15.30
CA LEU A 737 -12.44 -19.58 -13.91
C LEU A 737 -12.36 -18.09 -13.55
N LEU A 738 -13.10 -17.66 -12.53
CA LEU A 738 -13.29 -16.25 -12.17
C LEU A 738 -12.60 -15.94 -10.84
N SER A 739 -11.41 -15.35 -10.88
CA SER A 739 -10.58 -15.16 -9.68
C SER A 739 -10.40 -16.46 -8.84
N PRO A 740 -9.98 -17.59 -9.45
CA PRO A 740 -10.03 -18.91 -8.81
C PRO A 740 -8.98 -19.08 -7.71
N TRP A 741 -9.40 -19.41 -6.48
CA TRP A 741 -8.47 -19.54 -5.34
C TRP A 741 -7.72 -20.87 -5.37
N VAL A 742 -6.55 -20.92 -6.02
CA VAL A 742 -5.83 -22.14 -6.41
C VAL A 742 -4.54 -22.39 -5.61
N ASP A 743 -4.20 -21.51 -4.67
CA ASP A 743 -3.20 -21.70 -3.61
C ASP A 743 -3.81 -21.42 -2.21
N LEU A 744 -4.10 -22.47 -1.43
CA LEU A 744 -4.54 -22.32 -0.04
C LEU A 744 -3.40 -22.03 0.95
N THR A 745 -2.13 -22.00 0.49
CA THR A 745 -0.97 -21.66 1.35
C THR A 745 -0.73 -20.15 1.48
N SER A 746 -1.40 -19.32 0.66
CA SER A 746 -1.23 -17.85 0.62
C SER A 746 0.23 -17.41 0.43
N SER A 747 0.98 -18.13 -0.42
CA SER A 747 2.46 -18.02 -0.51
C SER A 747 2.98 -16.92 -1.43
N LEU A 748 2.15 -16.35 -2.31
CA LEU A 748 2.59 -15.44 -3.37
C LEU A 748 2.40 -13.95 -3.03
N ALA A 749 3.24 -13.09 -3.61
CA ALA A 749 3.42 -11.73 -3.13
C ALA A 749 2.20 -10.82 -3.33
N SER A 750 1.31 -11.10 -4.28
CA SER A 750 0.04 -10.39 -4.44
C SER A 750 -0.79 -10.30 -3.15
N TRP A 751 -0.67 -11.28 -2.25
CA TRP A 751 -1.28 -11.24 -0.90
C TRP A 751 -0.75 -10.10 -0.02
N ASP A 752 0.52 -9.71 -0.17
CA ASP A 752 1.13 -8.57 0.52
C ASP A 752 1.03 -7.26 -0.30
N GLU A 753 1.12 -7.33 -1.63
CA GLU A 753 1.07 -6.17 -2.53
C GLU A 753 -0.33 -5.56 -2.65
N ASN A 754 -1.39 -6.39 -2.75
CA ASN A 754 -2.73 -5.94 -3.12
C ASN A 754 -3.73 -5.80 -1.95
N LYS A 755 -3.36 -6.16 -0.71
CA LYS A 755 -4.25 -6.10 0.47
C LYS A 755 -4.77 -4.71 0.86
N GLU A 756 -4.12 -3.64 0.41
CA GLU A 756 -4.63 -2.27 0.59
C GLU A 756 -5.66 -1.85 -0.49
N PHE A 757 -5.88 -2.70 -1.50
CA PHE A 757 -6.78 -2.44 -2.62
C PHE A 757 -7.96 -3.42 -2.64
N ASP A 758 -7.71 -4.71 -2.48
CA ASP A 758 -8.72 -5.77 -2.48
C ASP A 758 -9.64 -5.75 -1.24
N TYR A 759 -10.80 -6.38 -1.33
CA TYR A 759 -11.66 -6.64 -0.17
C TYR A 759 -11.51 -8.06 0.41
N LEU A 760 -10.86 -8.99 -0.30
CA LEU A 760 -10.65 -10.36 0.16
C LEU A 760 -9.80 -10.38 1.45
N SER A 761 -10.50 -10.48 2.58
CA SER A 761 -9.94 -10.37 3.92
C SER A 761 -9.81 -11.74 4.59
N LEU A 762 -9.32 -12.72 3.83
CA LEU A 762 -8.82 -13.98 4.38
C LEU A 762 -7.56 -13.69 5.21
N THR A 763 -7.36 -14.45 6.28
CA THR A 763 -6.11 -14.42 7.06
C THR A 763 -4.97 -14.87 6.15
N ASP A 764 -3.94 -14.03 6.01
CA ASP A 764 -2.81 -14.26 5.12
C ASP A 764 -1.79 -15.28 5.67
N ASP A 765 -2.12 -15.96 6.76
CA ASP A 765 -1.43 -17.15 7.26
C ASP A 765 -2.45 -18.32 7.35
N PRO A 766 -2.30 -19.41 6.58
CA PRO A 766 -3.15 -20.61 6.72
C PRO A 766 -2.95 -21.29 8.08
N ASN A 767 -1.86 -20.98 8.80
CA ASN A 767 -1.58 -21.50 10.13
C ASN A 767 -2.21 -20.67 11.26
N ASP A 768 -2.84 -19.52 10.95
CA ASP A 768 -3.50 -18.67 11.96
C ASP A 768 -4.46 -19.53 12.81
N PRO A 769 -4.36 -19.48 14.15
CA PRO A 769 -5.18 -20.28 15.05
C PRO A 769 -6.65 -19.82 15.19
N ASP A 770 -7.10 -18.76 14.50
CA ASP A 770 -8.54 -18.43 14.43
C ASP A 770 -9.33 -19.66 13.91
N PRO A 771 -10.26 -20.23 14.70
CA PRO A 771 -11.03 -21.41 14.29
C PRO A 771 -11.97 -21.13 13.10
N LEU A 772 -12.11 -19.87 12.67
CA LEU A 772 -12.85 -19.47 11.48
C LEU A 772 -11.96 -19.26 10.23
N ASN A 773 -10.65 -19.53 10.31
CA ASN A 773 -9.73 -19.46 9.17
C ASN A 773 -10.16 -20.48 8.07
N PRO A 774 -10.57 -20.06 6.85
CA PRO A 774 -11.27 -20.95 5.93
C PRO A 774 -10.54 -22.24 5.49
N PRO A 775 -9.21 -22.30 5.29
CA PRO A 775 -8.50 -23.57 5.11
C PRO A 775 -8.68 -24.53 6.29
N ARG A 776 -8.72 -24.04 7.54
CA ARG A 776 -8.96 -24.86 8.75
C ARG A 776 -10.41 -25.32 8.88
N LEU A 777 -11.36 -24.55 8.33
CA LEU A 777 -12.75 -24.97 8.20
C LEU A 777 -12.89 -26.06 7.12
N PHE A 778 -12.25 -25.87 5.96
CA PHE A 778 -12.36 -26.73 4.78
C PHE A 778 -11.62 -28.06 4.89
N LEU A 779 -10.39 -28.06 5.42
CA LEU A 779 -9.56 -29.26 5.51
C LEU A 779 -9.71 -29.96 6.87
N PRO A 780 -9.53 -31.30 6.95
CA PRO A 780 -9.30 -32.01 8.21
C PRO A 780 -8.25 -31.35 9.11
N ALA A 781 -8.29 -31.65 10.41
CA ALA A 781 -7.32 -31.12 11.37
C ALA A 781 -5.94 -31.80 11.22
N GLU A 782 -4.95 -31.37 12.00
CA GLU A 782 -3.67 -32.09 12.09
C GLU A 782 -3.88 -33.52 12.61
N PRO A 783 -3.15 -34.53 12.10
CA PRO A 783 -1.95 -34.43 11.25
C PRO A 783 -2.20 -34.28 9.73
N ASP A 784 -3.46 -34.32 9.28
CA ASP A 784 -3.76 -34.29 7.83
C ASP A 784 -3.81 -32.88 7.25
N PHE A 785 -4.06 -31.84 8.05
CA PHE A 785 -4.13 -30.44 7.60
C PHE A 785 -2.92 -30.03 6.76
N SER A 786 -1.71 -30.12 7.32
CA SER A 786 -0.47 -29.70 6.65
C SER A 786 -0.17 -30.48 5.36
N LYS A 787 -0.59 -31.75 5.30
CA LYS A 787 -0.48 -32.61 4.11
C LYS A 787 -1.50 -32.25 3.03
N LEU A 788 -2.75 -31.98 3.43
CA LEU A 788 -3.85 -31.69 2.51
C LEU A 788 -3.82 -30.25 1.97
N LEU A 789 -3.19 -29.31 2.68
CA LEU A 789 -3.02 -27.92 2.24
C LEU A 789 -2.31 -27.80 0.87
N ILE A 790 -1.47 -28.77 0.52
CA ILE A 790 -0.77 -28.88 -0.77
C ILE A 790 -1.27 -30.04 -1.65
N HIS A 791 -2.45 -30.60 -1.37
CA HIS A 791 -3.00 -31.69 -2.17
C HIS A 791 -3.37 -31.20 -3.60
N PRO A 792 -3.18 -31.99 -4.67
CA PRO A 792 -3.47 -31.58 -6.04
C PRO A 792 -4.88 -31.02 -6.28
N TYR A 793 -5.91 -31.60 -5.65
CA TYR A 793 -7.30 -31.11 -5.73
C TYR A 793 -7.64 -30.00 -4.70
N VAL A 794 -6.65 -29.48 -3.97
CA VAL A 794 -6.81 -28.41 -2.97
C VAL A 794 -6.02 -27.18 -3.41
N SER A 795 -4.73 -27.33 -3.71
CA SER A 795 -3.86 -26.25 -4.19
C SER A 795 -3.28 -26.59 -5.57
N PRO A 796 -4.11 -26.67 -6.64
CA PRO A 796 -3.69 -27.13 -7.97
C PRO A 796 -2.63 -26.24 -8.62
N ALA A 797 -2.52 -24.97 -8.22
CA ALA A 797 -1.44 -24.09 -8.68
C ALA A 797 -0.04 -24.57 -8.27
N LEU A 798 0.07 -25.38 -7.20
CA LEU A 798 1.36 -25.81 -6.65
C LEU A 798 1.77 -27.21 -7.13
N THR A 799 0.95 -28.23 -6.87
CA THR A 799 1.39 -29.64 -6.90
C THR A 799 0.70 -30.52 -7.94
N ALA A 800 -0.44 -30.09 -8.49
CA ALA A 800 -1.14 -30.88 -9.50
C ALA A 800 -0.34 -30.99 -10.81
N ASP A 801 -0.39 -32.15 -11.44
CA ASP A 801 -0.25 -32.21 -12.90
C ASP A 801 -1.46 -31.50 -13.53
N LEU A 802 -1.20 -30.69 -14.55
CA LEU A 802 -2.21 -29.93 -15.29
C LEU A 802 -2.33 -30.41 -16.76
N SER A 803 -1.64 -31.49 -17.13
CA SER A 803 -1.77 -32.11 -18.45
C SER A 803 -3.20 -32.57 -18.73
N ASN A 804 -3.57 -32.63 -20.01
CA ASN A 804 -4.85 -33.18 -20.49
C ASN A 804 -6.12 -32.55 -19.90
N LEU A 805 -6.02 -31.33 -19.34
CA LEU A 805 -7.18 -30.50 -19.00
C LEU A 805 -7.80 -29.87 -20.27
N PRO A 806 -9.11 -29.59 -20.27
CA PRO A 806 -9.78 -28.93 -21.39
C PRO A 806 -9.44 -27.42 -21.43
N PRO A 807 -9.80 -26.69 -22.52
CA PRO A 807 -9.44 -25.28 -22.69
C PRO A 807 -9.90 -24.37 -21.54
N LEU A 808 -9.00 -23.51 -21.07
CA LEU A 808 -9.20 -22.69 -19.86
C LEU A 808 -9.25 -21.19 -20.18
N LEU A 809 -10.30 -20.51 -19.72
CA LEU A 809 -10.31 -19.06 -19.53
C LEU A 809 -10.08 -18.76 -18.04
N VAL A 810 -9.05 -17.98 -17.73
CA VAL A 810 -8.69 -17.58 -16.36
C VAL A 810 -8.79 -16.05 -16.25
N HIS A 811 -9.71 -15.54 -15.44
CA HIS A 811 -9.86 -14.11 -15.21
C HIS A 811 -9.26 -13.70 -13.87
N SER A 812 -8.47 -12.62 -13.88
CA SER A 812 -7.75 -12.09 -12.72
C SER A 812 -8.00 -10.60 -12.55
N GLY A 813 -8.13 -10.15 -11.31
CA GLY A 813 -8.00 -8.76 -10.93
C GLY A 813 -6.53 -8.34 -10.83
N GLY A 814 -6.16 -7.20 -11.43
CA GLY A 814 -4.81 -6.64 -11.30
C GLY A 814 -4.48 -6.18 -9.87
N VAL A 815 -5.51 -5.87 -9.08
CA VAL A 815 -5.41 -5.42 -7.69
C VAL A 815 -6.11 -6.36 -6.70
N GLU A 816 -6.25 -7.65 -7.04
CA GLU A 816 -6.71 -8.69 -6.11
C GLU A 816 -5.54 -9.47 -5.45
N THR A 817 -5.73 -10.01 -4.25
CA THR A 817 -4.66 -10.74 -3.54
C THR A 817 -4.28 -12.06 -4.20
N LEU A 818 -5.17 -12.66 -5.00
CA LEU A 818 -4.95 -13.94 -5.70
C LEU A 818 -4.30 -13.79 -7.10
N ARG A 819 -3.93 -12.57 -7.52
CA ARG A 819 -3.38 -12.27 -8.86
C ARG A 819 -2.24 -13.22 -9.29
N ASP A 820 -1.31 -13.51 -8.39
CA ASP A 820 -0.10 -14.26 -8.73
C ASP A 820 -0.35 -15.77 -8.83
N GLU A 821 -1.29 -16.33 -8.07
CA GLU A 821 -1.63 -17.76 -8.09
C GLU A 821 -2.42 -18.14 -9.34
N HIS A 822 -3.29 -17.24 -9.83
CA HIS A 822 -3.91 -17.38 -11.15
C HIS A 822 -2.86 -17.35 -12.27
N SER A 823 -1.89 -16.44 -12.16
CA SER A 823 -0.79 -16.29 -13.13
C SER A 823 0.09 -17.53 -13.16
N LEU A 824 0.45 -18.07 -12.00
CA LEU A 824 1.23 -19.30 -11.86
C LEU A 824 0.47 -20.53 -12.40
N PHE A 825 -0.82 -20.66 -12.05
CA PHE A 825 -1.67 -21.74 -12.55
C PHE A 825 -1.81 -21.69 -14.09
N ALA A 826 -2.10 -20.52 -14.65
CA ALA A 826 -2.23 -20.34 -16.10
C ALA A 826 -0.93 -20.67 -16.85
N GLN A 827 0.23 -20.24 -16.31
CA GLN A 827 1.53 -20.57 -16.89
C GLN A 827 1.88 -22.06 -16.77
N ARG A 828 1.66 -22.69 -15.61
CA ARG A 828 1.87 -24.15 -15.44
C ARG A 828 0.94 -24.98 -16.33
N ALA A 829 -0.32 -24.57 -16.53
CA ALA A 829 -1.25 -25.23 -17.45
C ALA A 829 -0.85 -25.08 -18.93
N ALA A 830 -0.47 -23.87 -19.36
CA ALA A 830 0.04 -23.63 -20.71
C ALA A 830 1.36 -24.37 -21.00
N ARG A 831 2.23 -24.49 -19.98
CA ARG A 831 3.45 -25.32 -20.01
C ARG A 831 3.14 -26.81 -20.13
N ALA A 832 2.03 -27.27 -19.55
CA ALA A 832 1.52 -28.64 -19.67
C ALA A 832 0.76 -28.92 -20.98
N GLY A 833 0.71 -27.96 -21.91
CA GLY A 833 0.12 -28.12 -23.25
C GLY A 833 -1.37 -27.80 -23.36
N VAL A 834 -2.00 -27.28 -22.30
CA VAL A 834 -3.41 -26.86 -22.30
C VAL A 834 -3.59 -25.57 -23.12
N ASP A 835 -4.72 -25.44 -23.83
CA ASP A 835 -5.14 -24.15 -24.40
C ASP A 835 -5.61 -23.24 -23.25
N VAL A 836 -4.87 -22.17 -22.99
CA VAL A 836 -5.10 -21.26 -21.86
C VAL A 836 -5.18 -19.84 -22.37
N THR A 837 -6.16 -19.09 -21.88
CA THR A 837 -6.23 -17.64 -22.02
C THR A 837 -6.38 -17.02 -20.64
N HIS A 838 -5.41 -16.21 -20.27
CA HIS A 838 -5.39 -15.48 -19.01
C HIS A 838 -5.68 -13.99 -19.26
N GLU A 839 -6.68 -13.43 -18.60
CA GLU A 839 -7.08 -12.04 -18.76
C GLU A 839 -6.98 -11.29 -17.41
N ILE A 840 -6.04 -10.34 -17.31
CA ILE A 840 -5.86 -9.51 -16.10
C ILE A 840 -6.57 -8.17 -16.30
N PHE A 841 -7.62 -7.92 -15.54
CA PHE A 841 -8.34 -6.64 -15.55
C PHE A 841 -7.69 -5.72 -14.52
N ARG A 842 -6.95 -4.71 -15.00
CA ARG A 842 -5.94 -3.98 -14.20
C ARG A 842 -6.49 -3.26 -12.96
N ASP A 843 -7.78 -2.93 -12.94
CA ASP A 843 -8.48 -2.32 -11.79
C ASP A 843 -9.34 -3.32 -10.98
N GLY A 844 -9.39 -4.59 -11.39
CA GLY A 844 -10.20 -5.63 -10.76
C GLY A 844 -9.70 -5.99 -9.37
N VAL A 845 -10.65 -6.03 -8.42
CA VAL A 845 -10.53 -6.67 -7.09
C VAL A 845 -10.96 -8.13 -7.18
N HIS A 846 -10.92 -8.88 -6.08
CA HIS A 846 -11.40 -10.27 -6.06
C HIS A 846 -12.86 -10.37 -6.53
N VAL A 847 -13.14 -11.32 -7.43
CA VAL A 847 -14.47 -11.58 -8.03
C VAL A 847 -15.16 -10.29 -8.56
N PHE A 848 -14.38 -9.37 -9.13
CA PHE A 848 -14.89 -8.11 -9.70
C PHE A 848 -16.01 -8.31 -10.75
N GLN A 849 -16.10 -9.50 -11.38
CA GLN A 849 -17.13 -9.86 -12.35
C GLN A 849 -18.54 -9.83 -11.74
N ALA A 850 -18.69 -10.09 -10.43
CA ALA A 850 -19.95 -9.94 -9.71
C ALA A 850 -20.32 -8.47 -9.45
N LEU A 851 -19.33 -7.56 -9.46
CA LEU A 851 -19.49 -6.15 -9.12
C LEU A 851 -19.91 -5.33 -10.35
N ALA A 852 -21.14 -5.54 -10.83
CA ALA A 852 -21.72 -4.95 -12.04
C ALA A 852 -21.79 -3.39 -12.12
N MET A 853 -21.20 -2.68 -11.16
CA MET A 853 -20.94 -1.23 -11.21
C MET A 853 -19.50 -0.88 -11.64
N MET A 854 -18.61 -1.86 -11.78
CA MET A 854 -17.29 -1.74 -12.40
C MET A 854 -17.40 -1.98 -13.90
N SER A 855 -16.86 -1.10 -14.74
CA SER A 855 -16.88 -1.28 -16.19
C SER A 855 -15.98 -2.44 -16.67
N SER A 856 -15.00 -2.87 -15.85
CA SER A 856 -14.20 -4.08 -16.08
C SER A 856 -15.03 -5.36 -15.91
N ALA A 857 -16.03 -5.37 -15.02
CA ALA A 857 -16.95 -6.50 -14.90
C ALA A 857 -17.72 -6.75 -16.21
N THR A 858 -18.18 -5.68 -16.88
CA THR A 858 -18.84 -5.76 -18.19
C THR A 858 -17.89 -6.30 -19.27
N ALA A 859 -16.64 -5.84 -19.31
CA ALA A 859 -15.65 -6.32 -20.28
C ALA A 859 -15.30 -7.80 -20.06
N ALA A 860 -15.14 -8.23 -18.80
CA ALA A 860 -14.96 -9.64 -18.45
C ALA A 860 -16.16 -10.50 -18.85
N LEU A 861 -17.40 -10.04 -18.61
CA LEU A 861 -18.60 -10.76 -19.04
C LEU A 861 -18.67 -10.93 -20.57
N GLN A 862 -18.23 -9.93 -21.34
CA GLN A 862 -18.11 -10.02 -22.79
C GLN A 862 -17.05 -11.03 -23.23
N ALA A 863 -15.86 -11.02 -22.61
CA ALA A 863 -14.80 -11.99 -22.90
C ALA A 863 -15.18 -13.45 -22.57
N ILE A 864 -15.96 -13.67 -21.50
CA ILE A 864 -16.59 -14.96 -21.20
C ILE A 864 -17.50 -15.41 -22.36
N GLY A 865 -18.31 -14.48 -22.90
CA GLY A 865 -19.16 -14.72 -24.06
C GLY A 865 -18.42 -14.92 -25.39
N GLU A 866 -17.19 -14.42 -25.54
CA GLU A 866 -16.30 -14.73 -26.67
C GLU A 866 -15.69 -16.12 -26.53
N SER A 867 -15.10 -16.43 -25.37
CA SER A 867 -14.39 -17.70 -25.15
C SER A 867 -15.33 -18.91 -25.20
N ALA A 868 -16.54 -18.81 -24.61
CA ALA A 868 -17.56 -19.85 -24.65
C ALA A 868 -18.05 -20.20 -26.07
N LYS A 869 -17.85 -19.31 -27.05
CA LYS A 869 -18.13 -19.57 -28.46
C LYS A 869 -16.91 -20.16 -29.17
N ASN A 870 -15.74 -19.57 -28.96
CA ASN A 870 -14.56 -19.79 -29.79
C ASN A 870 -13.65 -20.95 -29.35
N ARG A 871 -13.67 -21.36 -28.08
CA ARG A 871 -12.69 -22.30 -27.51
C ARG A 871 -13.17 -23.67 -26.97
N PRO A 872 -14.46 -24.02 -26.84
CA PRO A 872 -14.81 -25.33 -26.29
C PRO A 872 -14.45 -26.48 -27.24
N ALA A 873 -14.39 -27.69 -26.69
CA ALA A 873 -14.45 -28.93 -27.45
C ALA A 873 -15.63 -28.92 -28.45
N ARG A 874 -15.51 -29.72 -29.51
CA ARG A 874 -16.50 -29.78 -30.59
C ARG A 874 -17.87 -30.20 -30.03
N VAL A 875 -18.83 -29.29 -30.09
CA VAL A 875 -20.23 -29.53 -29.68
C VAL A 875 -20.80 -30.73 -30.42
N GLU A 876 -21.27 -31.70 -29.65
CA GLU A 876 -22.00 -32.87 -30.13
C GLU A 876 -23.48 -32.51 -30.30
N LYS A 877 -24.09 -32.93 -31.42
CA LYS A 877 -25.50 -32.62 -31.69
C LYS A 877 -26.41 -33.50 -30.85
N VAL A 878 -27.20 -32.89 -29.98
CA VAL A 878 -28.27 -33.56 -29.22
C VAL A 878 -29.66 -33.30 -29.84
N ASP A 879 -30.62 -34.15 -29.46
CA ASP A 879 -32.05 -33.85 -29.57
C ASP A 879 -32.39 -32.76 -28.54
N GLU A 880 -32.61 -31.53 -29.03
CA GLU A 880 -32.84 -30.37 -28.17
C GLU A 880 -34.14 -30.47 -27.37
N GLU A 881 -35.17 -31.13 -27.90
CA GLU A 881 -36.47 -31.26 -27.21
C GLU A 881 -36.38 -32.33 -26.12
N LYS A 882 -35.77 -33.48 -26.42
CA LYS A 882 -35.55 -34.55 -25.42
C LYS A 882 -34.69 -34.06 -24.25
N VAL A 883 -33.62 -33.32 -24.54
CA VAL A 883 -32.59 -32.95 -23.53
C VAL A 883 -32.91 -31.64 -22.80
N PHE A 884 -33.48 -30.64 -23.49
CA PHE A 884 -33.71 -29.31 -22.91
C PHE A 884 -35.19 -28.89 -22.81
N GLY A 885 -36.13 -29.66 -23.35
CA GLY A 885 -37.55 -29.29 -23.42
C GLY A 885 -38.17 -28.96 -22.06
N GLU A 886 -38.01 -29.82 -21.05
CA GLU A 886 -38.51 -29.51 -19.69
C GLU A 886 -37.78 -28.32 -19.07
N ILE A 887 -36.45 -28.25 -19.17
CA ILE A 887 -35.64 -27.17 -18.59
C ILE A 887 -36.10 -25.81 -19.13
N ASP A 888 -36.29 -25.71 -20.45
CA ASP A 888 -36.78 -24.50 -21.09
C ASP A 888 -38.24 -24.20 -20.73
N ALA A 889 -39.12 -25.20 -20.68
CA ALA A 889 -40.51 -25.02 -20.29
C ALA A 889 -40.64 -24.48 -18.85
N ARG A 890 -39.88 -25.04 -17.91
CA ARG A 890 -39.85 -24.62 -16.49
C ARG A 890 -39.29 -23.22 -16.32
N LEU A 891 -38.21 -22.89 -17.03
CA LEU A 891 -37.62 -21.54 -16.99
C LEU A 891 -38.52 -20.48 -17.64
N LYS A 892 -39.20 -20.82 -18.75
CA LYS A 892 -40.23 -19.96 -19.37
C LYS A 892 -41.41 -19.74 -18.42
N GLN A 893 -41.95 -20.79 -17.79
CA GLN A 893 -43.01 -20.68 -16.79
C GLN A 893 -42.62 -19.79 -15.60
N ALA A 894 -41.38 -19.91 -15.10
CA ALA A 894 -40.85 -19.07 -14.03
C ALA A 894 -40.70 -17.58 -14.46
N TRP A 895 -40.32 -17.33 -15.72
CA TRP A 895 -40.25 -15.99 -16.30
C TRP A 895 -41.64 -15.37 -16.51
N GLU A 896 -42.60 -16.13 -17.02
CA GLU A 896 -43.97 -15.68 -17.26
C GLU A 896 -44.70 -15.34 -15.96
N GLY A 897 -44.61 -16.21 -14.95
CA GLY A 897 -45.17 -15.93 -13.62
C GLY A 897 -44.56 -14.69 -12.96
N ARG A 898 -43.28 -14.40 -13.23
CA ARG A 898 -42.62 -13.15 -12.83
C ARG A 898 -43.15 -11.95 -13.62
N ALA A 899 -43.25 -12.06 -14.94
CA ALA A 899 -43.73 -10.99 -15.81
C ALA A 899 -45.21 -10.62 -15.54
N GLN A 900 -46.04 -11.61 -15.20
CA GLN A 900 -47.44 -11.40 -14.83
C GLN A 900 -47.59 -10.69 -13.48
N LYS A 901 -46.80 -11.07 -12.46
CA LYS A 901 -46.73 -10.32 -11.19
C LYS A 901 -46.27 -8.87 -11.42
N ALA A 902 -45.20 -8.67 -12.20
CA ALA A 902 -44.72 -7.32 -12.52
C ALA A 902 -45.76 -6.45 -13.27
N LYS A 903 -46.61 -7.04 -14.12
CA LYS A 903 -47.73 -6.35 -14.77
C LYS A 903 -48.87 -5.99 -13.81
N VAL A 904 -49.11 -6.80 -12.78
CA VAL A 904 -50.08 -6.50 -11.71
C VAL A 904 -49.55 -5.42 -10.76
N GLU A 905 -48.24 -5.42 -10.49
CA GLU A 905 -47.58 -4.45 -9.60
C GLU A 905 -47.29 -3.08 -10.26
N GLN A 906 -47.30 -2.97 -11.60
CA GLN A 906 -46.98 -1.72 -12.31
C GLN A 906 -48.12 -1.19 -13.19
N GLY A 907 -49.09 -0.56 -12.54
CA GLY A 907 -49.69 0.64 -13.11
C GLY A 907 -48.66 1.78 -13.13
N GLN A 908 -48.40 2.35 -14.31
CA GLN A 908 -47.53 3.51 -14.60
C GLN A 908 -45.99 3.29 -14.66
N LYS A 909 -45.40 3.83 -15.75
CA LYS A 909 -44.00 4.27 -15.90
C LYS A 909 -42.86 3.22 -15.95
N GLN A 910 -43.02 2.16 -16.74
CA GLN A 910 -41.86 1.44 -17.33
C GLN A 910 -41.70 1.80 -18.82
N GLY A 911 -40.79 2.74 -19.10
CA GLY A 911 -40.41 3.17 -20.46
C GLY A 911 -39.24 4.16 -20.49
N GLU A 912 -39.24 5.15 -19.59
CA GLU A 912 -38.16 6.15 -19.49
C GLU A 912 -36.93 5.66 -18.71
N ARG A 913 -37.08 4.61 -17.89
CA ARG A 913 -35.98 4.10 -17.04
C ARG A 913 -34.94 3.27 -17.81
N GLU A 914 -35.35 2.51 -18.82
CA GLU A 914 -34.45 1.59 -19.51
C GLU A 914 -33.47 2.35 -20.43
N LYS A 915 -33.93 3.40 -21.13
CA LYS A 915 -33.07 4.34 -21.86
C LYS A 915 -32.11 5.17 -20.99
N LYS A 916 -32.22 5.10 -19.66
CA LYS A 916 -31.29 5.73 -18.71
C LYS A 916 -30.22 4.80 -18.17
N ALA A 917 -30.32 3.49 -18.43
CA ALA A 917 -29.29 2.50 -18.09
C ALA A 917 -28.13 2.50 -19.10
N GLU A 918 -28.40 2.86 -20.36
CA GLU A 918 -27.38 3.10 -21.39
C GLU A 918 -26.66 4.46 -21.21
N GLN A 919 -26.24 4.78 -19.98
CA GLN A 919 -25.19 5.77 -19.81
C GLN A 919 -23.88 5.20 -20.33
N VAL A 920 -23.46 5.70 -21.51
CA VAL A 920 -22.20 5.38 -22.20
C VAL A 920 -21.08 5.15 -21.19
N ALA A 921 -20.43 3.99 -21.25
CA ALA A 921 -19.39 3.60 -20.31
C ALA A 921 -18.29 4.66 -20.26
N LYS A 922 -18.15 5.31 -19.09
CA LYS A 922 -17.24 6.44 -18.84
C LYS A 922 -15.76 6.07 -19.08
N PHE A 923 -15.47 4.77 -19.06
CA PHE A 923 -14.21 4.15 -19.42
C PHE A 923 -14.48 2.95 -20.32
N THR A 924 -13.69 2.81 -21.38
CA THR A 924 -13.61 1.63 -22.25
C THR A 924 -12.35 0.85 -21.87
N TYR A 925 -12.45 -0.48 -21.75
CA TYR A 925 -11.26 -1.31 -21.57
C TYR A 925 -10.72 -1.69 -22.94
N GLU A 926 -9.46 -1.34 -23.20
CA GLU A 926 -8.74 -1.84 -24.35
C GLU A 926 -7.89 -3.03 -23.91
N ARG A 927 -7.82 -4.06 -24.75
CA ARG A 927 -6.84 -5.15 -24.63
C ARG A 927 -5.47 -4.55 -24.93
N VAL A 928 -4.59 -4.48 -23.94
CA VAL A 928 -3.20 -4.04 -24.09
C VAL A 928 -2.29 -5.25 -23.92
N VAL A 929 -1.30 -5.35 -24.82
CA VAL A 929 -0.20 -6.31 -24.68
C VAL A 929 0.83 -5.72 -23.73
N GLU A 930 0.49 -5.64 -22.44
CA GLU A 930 1.46 -5.48 -21.35
C GLU A 930 1.89 -6.89 -20.89
N GLU A 931 3.16 -7.08 -20.49
CA GLU A 931 3.57 -8.33 -19.84
C GLU A 931 2.80 -8.54 -18.52
N ALA A 932 2.55 -9.81 -18.17
CA ALA A 932 1.96 -10.14 -16.88
C ALA A 932 2.89 -9.69 -15.73
N PRO A 933 2.36 -9.17 -14.61
CA PRO A 933 3.17 -8.88 -13.43
C PRO A 933 4.00 -10.11 -13.00
N PRO A 934 5.27 -9.94 -12.62
CA PRO A 934 6.15 -11.06 -12.31
C PRO A 934 5.65 -11.78 -11.04
N ILE A 935 5.46 -13.09 -11.15
CA ILE A 935 5.08 -13.96 -10.03
C ILE A 935 6.21 -13.90 -8.98
N ARG A 936 5.86 -13.60 -7.74
CA ARG A 936 6.80 -13.37 -6.63
C ARG A 936 6.38 -14.18 -5.41
N LEU A 937 7.36 -14.58 -4.60
CA LEU A 937 7.15 -15.34 -3.36
C LEU A 937 7.19 -14.41 -2.14
N ARG A 938 6.40 -14.73 -1.11
CA ARG A 938 6.48 -14.08 0.20
C ARG A 938 7.66 -14.63 1.01
N LYS A 939 8.15 -13.87 1.99
CA LYS A 939 9.19 -14.36 2.92
C LYS A 939 8.76 -15.57 3.75
N THR A 940 7.45 -15.81 3.87
CA THR A 940 6.80 -16.93 4.56
C THR A 940 6.27 -18.01 3.60
N ALA A 941 6.62 -17.97 2.31
CA ALA A 941 6.11 -18.90 1.31
C ALA A 941 6.42 -20.37 1.66
N HIS A 942 5.43 -21.23 1.45
CA HIS A 942 5.53 -22.67 1.64
C HIS A 942 6.46 -23.30 0.60
N GLU A 943 7.22 -24.35 0.96
CA GLU A 943 8.23 -24.96 0.07
C GLU A 943 7.63 -25.47 -1.26
N ALA A 944 6.40 -25.99 -1.24
CA ALA A 944 5.70 -26.39 -2.46
C ALA A 944 5.44 -25.22 -3.42
N ALA A 945 5.20 -24.01 -2.90
CA ALA A 945 5.02 -22.81 -3.72
C ALA A 945 6.34 -22.27 -4.25
N LYS A 946 7.43 -22.33 -3.45
CA LYS A 946 8.78 -22.00 -3.94
C LYS A 946 9.15 -22.89 -5.13
N LYS A 947 9.04 -24.21 -4.96
CA LYS A 947 9.31 -25.20 -6.01
C LYS A 947 8.45 -24.97 -7.27
N ALA A 948 7.16 -24.68 -7.11
CA ALA A 948 6.26 -24.42 -8.24
C ALA A 948 6.64 -23.15 -9.03
N VAL A 949 7.16 -22.13 -8.34
CA VAL A 949 7.69 -20.90 -8.98
C VAL A 949 9.07 -21.13 -9.59
N GLU A 950 9.99 -21.79 -8.90
CA GLU A 950 11.34 -22.15 -9.39
C GLU A 950 11.26 -23.00 -10.68
N GLU A 951 10.41 -24.04 -10.70
CA GLU A 951 10.17 -24.81 -11.93
C GLU A 951 9.66 -23.94 -13.09
N ASN A 952 8.92 -22.86 -12.78
CA ASN A 952 8.27 -21.99 -13.75
C ASN A 952 9.13 -20.79 -14.17
N GLU A 953 10.19 -20.44 -13.41
CA GLU A 953 11.09 -19.30 -13.69
C GLU A 953 11.76 -19.39 -15.08
N HIS A 954 11.99 -20.59 -15.58
CA HIS A 954 12.57 -20.81 -16.92
C HIS A 954 11.53 -20.92 -18.05
N TYR A 955 10.23 -20.95 -17.73
CA TYR A 955 9.17 -20.96 -18.74
C TYR A 955 8.88 -19.54 -19.22
N LYS A 956 9.25 -19.24 -20.47
CA LYS A 956 8.78 -18.03 -21.15
C LYS A 956 7.38 -18.29 -21.72
N PRO A 957 6.34 -17.53 -21.29
CA PRO A 957 5.02 -17.60 -21.90
C PRO A 957 5.04 -17.38 -23.41
N LYS A 958 4.11 -18.01 -24.13
CA LYS A 958 3.81 -17.61 -25.50
C LYS A 958 3.23 -16.19 -25.50
N GLU A 959 3.60 -15.39 -26.49
CA GLU A 959 2.98 -14.08 -26.73
C GLU A 959 1.45 -14.24 -26.83
N GLY A 960 0.72 -13.37 -26.12
CA GLY A 960 -0.74 -13.45 -26.02
C GLY A 960 -1.33 -14.45 -25.00
N LEU A 961 -0.51 -15.25 -24.28
CA LEU A 961 -1.03 -16.13 -23.21
C LEU A 961 -1.77 -15.34 -22.12
N THR A 962 -1.21 -14.20 -21.73
CA THR A 962 -1.84 -13.23 -20.84
C THR A 962 -2.15 -11.94 -21.60
N THR A 963 -3.36 -11.41 -21.44
CA THR A 963 -3.78 -10.10 -21.93
C THR A 963 -4.13 -9.20 -20.75
N VAL A 964 -3.65 -7.95 -20.75
CA VAL A 964 -3.95 -6.98 -19.70
C VAL A 964 -4.99 -5.97 -20.21
N PHE A 965 -6.13 -5.89 -19.52
CA PHE A 965 -7.20 -4.95 -19.84
C PHE A 965 -7.01 -3.68 -19.01
N VAL A 966 -6.73 -2.57 -19.70
CA VAL A 966 -6.45 -1.27 -19.07
C VAL A 966 -7.64 -0.33 -19.27
N ALA A 967 -8.06 0.33 -18.19
CA ALA A 967 -9.14 1.30 -18.23
C ALA A 967 -8.70 2.57 -18.98
N LYS A 968 -9.31 2.83 -20.14
CA LYS A 968 -9.08 4.05 -20.92
C LYS A 968 -10.30 4.95 -20.83
N LYS A 969 -10.10 6.21 -20.45
CA LYS A 969 -11.20 7.17 -20.31
C LYS A 969 -11.83 7.45 -21.68
N ALA A 970 -13.16 7.33 -21.77
CA ALA A 970 -13.88 7.60 -23.01
C ALA A 970 -13.64 9.05 -23.50
N PRO A 971 -13.58 9.28 -24.83
CA PRO A 971 -13.27 10.61 -25.37
C PRO A 971 -14.38 11.63 -25.08
N SER A 972 -14.03 12.64 -24.28
CA SER A 972 -14.91 13.67 -23.68
C SER A 972 -15.81 13.15 -22.53
N PRO A 973 -16.21 14.00 -21.56
CA PRO A 973 -16.75 15.36 -21.75
C PRO A 973 -15.72 16.50 -21.63
N GLY A 974 -16.20 17.74 -21.81
CA GLY A 974 -15.42 18.98 -21.75
C GLY A 974 -14.85 19.37 -20.37
N VAL A 975 -14.52 20.65 -20.19
CA VAL A 975 -13.72 21.16 -19.05
C VAL A 975 -14.27 20.74 -17.67
N LEU A 976 -15.59 20.83 -17.44
CA LEU A 976 -16.19 20.35 -16.19
C LEU A 976 -16.04 18.82 -15.99
N GLY A 977 -16.13 18.02 -17.06
CA GLY A 977 -15.89 16.57 -17.01
C GLY A 977 -14.42 16.18 -16.76
N ARG A 978 -13.49 17.12 -16.96
CA ARG A 978 -12.09 17.00 -16.50
C ARG A 978 -11.97 17.38 -15.02
N LEU A 979 -12.60 18.48 -14.60
CA LEU A 979 -12.65 18.92 -13.19
C LEU A 979 -13.27 17.88 -12.25
N PHE A 980 -14.50 17.42 -12.51
CA PHE A 980 -15.15 16.39 -11.69
C PHE A 980 -14.36 15.07 -11.67
N GLY A 981 -13.68 14.72 -12.77
CA GLY A 981 -12.75 13.58 -12.82
C GLY A 981 -11.44 13.79 -12.07
N SER A 982 -11.25 14.94 -11.43
CA SER A 982 -10.12 15.27 -10.54
C SER A 982 -10.57 15.40 -9.08
N SER A 983 -11.84 15.76 -8.84
CA SER A 983 -12.46 15.80 -7.50
C SER A 983 -12.94 14.44 -6.99
N HIS A 984 -12.82 13.39 -7.82
CA HIS A 984 -13.14 11.99 -7.52
C HIS A 984 -11.91 11.22 -6.99
N LEU A 985 -10.76 11.90 -6.79
CA LEU A 985 -9.43 11.38 -6.42
C LEU A 985 -8.79 12.21 -5.30
#